data_AF-R6MVU9-F1
#
_entry.id   AF-R6MVU9-F1
#
_cell.length_a   1.000
_cell.length_b   1.000
_cell.length_c   1.000
_cell.angle_alpha   90.00
_cell.angle_beta   90.00
_cell.angle_gamma   90.00
#
_symmetry.space_group_name_H-M   'P 1'
#
loop_
_entity.id
_entity.type
_entity.pdbx_description
1 polymer ?
#
loop_
_entity_poly.entity_id
_entity_poly.type
_entity_poly.pdbx_seq_one_letter_code
_entity_poly.pdbx_strand_id
1 'polypeptide(L)'
;MKKSFKCISLMLSSLLILGCGSTAFSAANVEDNESVKAIYEKIEKGRTVLYDENNNEIPVEKLNDDTENISKKLPQKYDLRDYGRVSKVKNQGSEGYCWAFASVASMESSILSQNDLKSKLGENPQDTIDLSEAGQTWYIHSGIVDKSSPFYGDYINDSSKGSNGGTSDTLAISLNSGFGTYPQSLCPYNEVKKGFSETLRYYSDYRLKDYSEISNNKDTLKSKIVSNGAVTVYYPSITDCYSSDYANYYSDNTCIGIGDSHLIVVVGWDDNYSKDNFTGKVKPSNDGAWLCKNSWGEHYGNDGYIWISYDTTNLAFSQYIMQDNNAYDNEYQNCFVTQGYGYNYEGAANVFTAQSDEQLKQISFKTLGAYDYTASVYALNADFDNPKDGRLLTAFSGKIENNGVHYIDVKDEVYFTSGEKFSVVIESNNDSSYMSFSSSLLTNQNCKENNSYILSHSQWSDAYNQPDISRAYASIKAFTSDLDNSEVTENLKKAVSDAENINKSKISSEKYANLLNNQIEASKSLLSNSSCSVQDMNNAVILLKYYEEKAVDAPYEISSIDDYFTLIEICNNYGYIPEKINLNTDLDFADYDKEVPPLCNSDGYFSSVFYGNNHTIKNIKIGSTKNELNNISGFFGSLQGAKIYDLTIENANVAPANVSGVLSAYAKYAAILNCTVKNSTVNYNYFSDTQSSGAICGEAWYSSVSYCNVEGNTIYGKYASEFAFSVQSIYGYCTQKSNKVYATKSLSVFDEANSKMSNLSFIPAPANSDIFIEMRDNYVRVSSLLHSVTSCSSDTVSVKKSGDYYYIDKSTLNDDDFVLVNIDYKDSNNDYNYTVDLSDKSLILISINYTVSETLEIPSTYLGRQVKNLSSSIFVTTDTSNVKTLILPDSLTTLDNTNIKPIYTLENLVIGNGITEIPDSFANYMNNLENVKLGNNVTKIGKDAFCGCARLTEIKVPDSVKYIDDYAFIGCSFNKVLIGKNVEYIGDEAFGYFDYILSNKGNSNILNPYYVINGYSSTAAEKYAKENEIKFIDLNNQPADTEQTYTYINDLVAGDINLDNKIDVNDVTLLQNYSAGNAEFNDFQYKNSAVTHYITSITINNVTEIQRYLSGYIDTLEIYSVG
;
A
#
# COMPACT_ATOMS: atom_id res chain seq x y z
N MET A 1 38.26 -25.30 7.42
CA MET A 1 39.39 -24.39 7.76
C MET A 1 39.22 -22.93 7.29
N LYS A 2 38.27 -22.57 6.41
CA LYS A 2 37.98 -21.16 6.04
C LYS A 2 37.36 -20.30 7.16
N LYS A 3 36.65 -20.90 8.15
CA LYS A 3 36.11 -20.17 9.33
C LYS A 3 37.19 -19.54 10.23
N SER A 4 38.42 -20.05 10.19
CA SER A 4 39.55 -19.56 10.99
C SER A 4 40.17 -18.28 10.41
N PHE A 5 40.11 -18.08 9.08
CA PHE A 5 40.65 -16.88 8.41
C PHE A 5 39.79 -15.63 8.65
N LYS A 6 38.45 -15.78 8.68
CA LYS A 6 37.54 -14.68 9.07
C LYS A 6 37.78 -14.23 10.51
N CYS A 7 38.07 -15.15 11.43
CA CYS A 7 38.38 -14.79 12.83
C CYS A 7 39.73 -14.05 12.96
N ILE A 8 40.74 -14.40 12.15
CA ILE A 8 42.04 -13.73 12.19
C ILE A 8 42.00 -12.35 11.49
N SER A 9 41.25 -12.23 10.39
CA SER A 9 40.99 -10.94 9.72
C SER A 9 40.17 -10.00 10.60
N LEU A 10 39.14 -10.50 11.30
CA LEU A 10 38.34 -9.73 12.26
C LEU A 10 39.13 -9.38 13.54
N MET A 11 40.07 -10.22 13.98
CA MET A 11 40.98 -9.89 15.07
C MET A 11 42.02 -8.84 14.67
N LEU A 12 42.49 -8.83 13.42
CA LEU A 12 43.43 -7.83 12.91
C LEU A 12 42.75 -6.48 12.63
N SER A 13 41.49 -6.47 12.19
CA SER A 13 40.73 -5.23 11.97
C SER A 13 40.21 -4.59 13.27
N SER A 14 39.95 -5.38 14.31
CA SER A 14 39.56 -4.87 15.63
C SER A 14 40.71 -4.27 16.44
N LEU A 15 41.97 -4.54 16.08
CA LEU A 15 43.16 -3.88 16.63
C LEU A 15 43.47 -2.52 15.98
N LEU A 16 42.78 -2.15 14.89
CA LEU A 16 42.98 -0.90 14.14
C LEU A 16 41.99 0.23 14.49
N ILE A 17 41.03 0.01 15.41
CA ILE A 17 39.97 1.00 15.77
C ILE A 17 40.28 1.76 17.07
N LEU A 18 41.50 1.69 17.61
CA LEU A 18 41.92 2.53 18.74
C LEU A 18 43.23 3.27 18.42
N GLY A 19 43.13 4.43 17.78
CA GLY A 19 44.27 5.34 17.62
C GLY A 19 44.05 6.42 16.58
N CYS A 20 43.76 7.63 17.04
CA CYS A 20 43.59 8.86 16.29
C CYS A 20 44.78 9.19 15.35
N GLY A 21 44.50 9.77 14.17
CA GLY A 21 45.45 10.64 13.45
C GLY A 21 45.84 10.19 12.04
N SER A 22 45.39 10.96 11.06
CA SER A 22 45.83 10.97 9.67
C SER A 22 47.37 11.00 9.51
N THR A 23 47.94 10.04 8.77
CA THR A 23 49.07 10.25 7.84
C THR A 23 49.18 9.05 6.89
N ALA A 24 49.46 9.34 5.61
CA ALA A 24 49.70 8.37 4.56
C ALA A 24 50.85 7.42 4.94
N PHE A 25 50.64 6.11 4.77
CA PHE A 25 51.74 5.14 4.74
C PHE A 25 51.58 4.19 3.55
N SER A 26 52.65 4.16 2.76
CA SER A 26 52.87 3.38 1.55
C SER A 26 52.79 1.88 1.78
N ALA A 27 52.35 1.16 0.75
CA ALA A 27 52.58 -0.27 0.58
C ALA A 27 54.05 -0.63 0.90
N ALA A 28 54.25 -1.35 2.00
CA ALA A 28 55.52 -1.94 2.36
C ALA A 28 55.30 -3.43 2.66
N ASN A 29 55.71 -4.25 1.69
CA ASN A 29 56.18 -5.63 1.74
C ASN A 29 55.46 -6.61 2.68
N VAL A 30 54.48 -7.32 2.12
CA VAL A 30 53.97 -8.61 2.62
C VAL A 30 54.93 -9.77 2.29
N GLU A 31 56.01 -9.53 1.54
CA GLU A 31 56.92 -10.56 1.02
C GLU A 31 57.91 -11.19 2.02
N ASP A 32 58.08 -10.62 3.23
CA ASP A 32 59.14 -11.04 4.17
C ASP A 32 58.67 -11.84 5.40
N ASN A 33 57.40 -12.24 5.47
CA ASN A 33 56.91 -13.03 6.61
C ASN A 33 57.02 -14.53 6.35
N GLU A 34 58.06 -15.19 6.89
CA GLU A 34 58.30 -16.65 6.77
C GLU A 34 57.07 -17.51 7.14
N SER A 35 56.19 -17.03 8.02
CA SER A 35 54.96 -17.75 8.41
C SER A 35 53.87 -17.66 7.36
N VAL A 36 53.76 -16.51 6.68
CA VAL A 36 52.86 -16.30 5.53
C VAL A 36 53.40 -17.06 4.33
N LYS A 37 54.71 -17.02 4.11
CA LYS A 37 55.40 -17.80 3.07
C LYS A 37 55.21 -19.31 3.26
N ALA A 38 55.30 -19.83 4.48
CA ALA A 38 55.05 -21.24 4.78
C ALA A 38 53.56 -21.65 4.65
N ILE A 39 52.62 -20.71 4.81
CA ILE A 39 51.18 -20.94 4.56
C ILE A 39 50.91 -20.88 3.05
N TYR A 40 51.48 -19.92 2.32
CA TYR A 40 51.45 -19.87 0.86
C TYR A 40 52.09 -21.12 0.24
N GLU A 41 53.27 -21.55 0.72
CA GLU A 41 53.93 -22.80 0.28
C GLU A 41 53.12 -24.06 0.64
N LYS A 42 52.32 -24.04 1.72
CA LYS A 42 51.39 -25.15 2.06
C LYS A 42 50.13 -25.15 1.20
N ILE A 43 49.66 -23.99 0.76
CA ILE A 43 48.54 -23.83 -0.18
C ILE A 43 49.01 -24.18 -1.61
N GLU A 44 50.22 -23.77 -2.00
CA GLU A 44 50.86 -24.13 -3.28
C GLU A 44 51.18 -25.62 -3.37
N LYS A 45 51.62 -26.27 -2.28
CA LYS A 45 51.88 -27.73 -2.26
C LYS A 45 50.65 -28.61 -2.48
N GLY A 46 49.43 -28.07 -2.36
CA GLY A 46 48.17 -28.79 -2.58
C GLY A 46 47.47 -28.44 -3.89
N ARG A 47 47.88 -27.36 -4.56
CA ARG A 47 47.31 -26.92 -5.82
C ARG A 47 47.85 -27.78 -6.96
N THR A 48 46.96 -28.21 -7.84
CA THR A 48 47.41 -28.80 -9.10
C THR A 48 48.03 -27.70 -9.96
N VAL A 49 49.22 -27.91 -10.54
CA VAL A 49 49.87 -26.93 -11.42
C VAL A 49 50.04 -27.53 -12.82
N LEU A 50 49.65 -26.78 -13.85
CA LEU A 50 49.77 -27.16 -15.25
C LEU A 50 51.09 -26.59 -15.80
N TYR A 51 51.80 -27.36 -16.64
CA TYR A 51 53.09 -26.96 -17.19
C TYR A 51 53.08 -27.01 -18.72
N ASP A 52 53.75 -26.06 -19.37
CA ASP A 52 53.95 -26.03 -20.82
C ASP A 52 54.98 -27.08 -21.29
N GLU A 53 55.23 -27.15 -22.60
CA GLU A 53 56.22 -28.04 -23.21
C GLU A 53 57.66 -27.78 -22.75
N ASN A 54 57.95 -26.58 -22.25
CA ASN A 54 59.23 -26.14 -21.69
C ASN A 54 59.30 -26.29 -20.17
N ASN A 55 58.28 -26.90 -19.56
CA ASN A 55 58.17 -27.15 -18.13
C ASN A 55 58.00 -25.88 -17.26
N ASN A 56 57.49 -24.79 -17.85
CA ASN A 56 57.06 -23.59 -17.12
C ASN A 56 55.60 -23.74 -16.68
N GLU A 57 55.25 -23.21 -15.50
CA GLU A 57 53.85 -23.16 -15.07
C GLU A 57 53.01 -22.33 -16.06
N ILE A 58 51.89 -22.90 -16.49
CA ILE A 58 50.90 -22.21 -17.31
C ILE A 58 50.01 -21.41 -16.36
N PRO A 59 50.00 -20.06 -16.45
CA PRO A 59 49.10 -19.23 -15.66
C PRO A 59 47.64 -19.58 -15.98
N VAL A 60 46.77 -19.49 -14.98
CA VAL A 60 45.34 -19.81 -15.08
C VAL A 60 44.68 -19.04 -16.22
N GLU A 61 45.16 -17.82 -16.45
CA GLU A 61 44.65 -16.88 -17.44
C GLU A 61 44.96 -17.33 -18.87
N LYS A 62 45.96 -18.22 -19.07
CA LYS A 62 46.40 -18.72 -20.39
C LYS A 62 45.86 -20.11 -20.73
N LEU A 63 45.11 -20.74 -19.83
CA LEU A 63 44.59 -22.11 -20.03
C LEU A 63 43.54 -22.24 -21.14
N ASN A 64 42.97 -21.12 -21.62
CA ASN A 64 41.93 -21.15 -22.64
C ASN A 64 42.49 -20.91 -24.05
N ASP A 65 43.66 -20.31 -24.18
CA ASP A 65 44.23 -19.86 -25.45
C ASP A 65 45.13 -20.91 -26.13
N ASP A 66 45.48 -22.00 -25.41
CA ASP A 66 46.48 -22.98 -25.86
C ASP A 66 45.99 -24.44 -25.76
N THR A 67 44.77 -24.67 -26.25
CA THR A 67 44.05 -25.97 -26.23
C THR A 67 44.86 -27.12 -26.85
N GLU A 68 45.60 -26.85 -27.93
CA GLU A 68 46.39 -27.86 -28.64
C GLU A 68 47.60 -28.35 -27.83
N ASN A 69 48.22 -27.48 -27.02
CA ASN A 69 49.33 -27.85 -26.14
C ASN A 69 48.85 -28.48 -24.82
N ILE A 70 47.72 -28.01 -24.28
CA ILE A 70 47.12 -28.56 -23.05
C ILE A 70 46.74 -30.04 -23.21
N SER A 71 46.22 -30.42 -24.37
CA SER A 71 45.83 -31.81 -24.67
C SER A 71 47.00 -32.81 -24.62
N LYS A 72 48.24 -32.35 -24.79
CA LYS A 72 49.43 -33.22 -24.88
C LYS A 72 50.02 -33.60 -23.51
N LYS A 73 49.66 -32.92 -22.42
CA LYS A 73 50.26 -33.15 -21.09
C LYS A 73 49.29 -32.80 -19.94
N LEU A 74 48.12 -33.44 -19.91
CA LEU A 74 47.14 -33.28 -18.84
C LEU A 74 47.66 -33.84 -17.49
N PRO A 75 47.34 -33.19 -16.36
CA PRO A 75 47.82 -33.61 -15.04
C PRO A 75 47.04 -34.82 -14.54
N GLN A 76 47.66 -35.61 -13.66
CA GLN A 76 47.01 -36.77 -13.05
C GLN A 76 45.85 -36.38 -12.12
N LYS A 77 45.89 -35.17 -11.56
CA LYS A 77 44.84 -34.61 -10.70
C LYS A 77 44.53 -33.21 -11.21
N TYR A 78 43.31 -32.72 -11.03
CA TYR A 78 42.93 -31.34 -11.34
C TYR A 78 41.67 -30.96 -10.59
N ASP A 79 41.57 -29.71 -10.14
CA ASP A 79 40.41 -29.21 -9.40
C ASP A 79 40.14 -27.74 -9.76
N LEU A 80 39.01 -27.46 -10.41
CA LEU A 80 38.63 -26.10 -10.80
C LEU A 80 38.48 -25.14 -9.60
N ARG A 81 38.27 -25.66 -8.39
CA ARG A 81 38.15 -24.85 -7.17
C ARG A 81 39.47 -24.15 -6.81
N ASP A 82 40.60 -24.80 -7.09
CA ASP A 82 41.94 -24.23 -6.85
C ASP A 82 42.20 -22.98 -7.71
N TYR A 83 41.42 -22.81 -8.78
CA TYR A 83 41.54 -21.74 -9.76
C TYR A 83 40.38 -20.73 -9.70
N GLY A 84 39.44 -20.88 -8.76
CA GLY A 84 38.28 -19.99 -8.66
C GLY A 84 37.33 -20.09 -9.87
N ARG A 85 37.25 -21.26 -10.50
CA ARG A 85 36.42 -21.51 -11.70
C ARG A 85 35.12 -22.26 -11.39
N VAL A 86 34.71 -22.29 -10.12
CA VAL A 86 33.49 -22.96 -9.65
C VAL A 86 32.77 -22.05 -8.67
N SER A 87 31.47 -21.84 -8.90
CA SER A 87 30.57 -21.12 -7.99
C SER A 87 30.23 -21.94 -6.74
N LYS A 88 29.59 -21.31 -5.75
CA LYS A 88 29.10 -21.96 -4.52
C LYS A 88 28.16 -23.16 -4.78
N VAL A 89 28.14 -24.13 -3.87
CA VAL A 89 27.18 -25.25 -3.92
C VAL A 89 25.80 -24.74 -3.52
N LYS A 90 24.79 -25.01 -4.36
CA LYS A 90 23.39 -24.63 -4.13
C LYS A 90 22.55 -25.86 -3.75
N ASN A 91 21.30 -25.63 -3.34
CA ASN A 91 20.39 -26.69 -2.89
C ASN A 91 19.05 -26.64 -3.62
N GLN A 92 18.75 -27.69 -4.39
CA GLN A 92 17.50 -27.85 -5.12
C GLN A 92 16.31 -28.31 -4.24
N GLY A 93 16.55 -28.80 -3.02
CA GLY A 93 15.48 -29.40 -2.21
C GLY A 93 14.83 -30.60 -2.91
N SER A 94 13.50 -30.66 -2.90
CA SER A 94 12.71 -31.80 -3.41
C SER A 94 12.07 -31.58 -4.79
N GLU A 95 12.38 -30.48 -5.48
CA GLU A 95 11.64 -30.02 -6.67
C GLU A 95 12.17 -30.59 -8.00
N GLY A 96 13.02 -31.62 -8.00
CA GLY A 96 13.45 -32.30 -9.24
C GLY A 96 14.30 -31.48 -10.24
N TYR A 97 14.79 -30.30 -9.85
CA TYR A 97 15.52 -29.38 -10.74
C TYR A 97 17.01 -29.67 -10.97
N CYS A 98 17.49 -30.89 -10.69
CA CYS A 98 18.93 -31.22 -10.81
C CYS A 98 19.53 -30.86 -12.16
N TRP A 99 18.76 -31.04 -13.23
CA TRP A 99 19.13 -30.69 -14.58
C TRP A 99 19.43 -29.19 -14.74
N ALA A 100 18.58 -28.31 -14.20
CA ALA A 100 18.77 -26.87 -14.24
C ALA A 100 19.98 -26.44 -13.39
N PHE A 101 20.14 -26.99 -12.19
CA PHE A 101 21.29 -26.69 -11.32
C PHE A 101 22.61 -27.10 -11.95
N ALA A 102 22.69 -28.27 -12.57
CA ALA A 102 23.90 -28.73 -13.24
C ALA A 102 24.21 -27.89 -14.48
N SER A 103 23.20 -27.59 -15.31
CA SER A 103 23.37 -26.72 -16.47
C SER A 103 23.86 -25.32 -16.07
N VAL A 104 23.21 -24.70 -15.09
CA VAL A 104 23.62 -23.40 -14.55
C VAL A 104 25.03 -23.45 -13.98
N ALA A 105 25.39 -24.47 -13.21
CA ALA A 105 26.75 -24.61 -12.67
C ALA A 105 27.81 -24.76 -13.78
N SER A 106 27.47 -25.39 -14.91
CA SER A 106 28.35 -25.46 -16.09
C SER A 106 28.49 -24.08 -16.76
N MET A 107 27.38 -23.33 -16.92
CA MET A 107 27.38 -21.96 -17.46
C MET A 107 28.24 -21.01 -16.59
N GLU A 108 28.01 -21.02 -15.28
CA GLU A 108 28.77 -20.22 -14.31
C GLU A 108 30.27 -20.56 -14.38
N SER A 109 30.62 -21.85 -14.48
CA SER A 109 32.02 -22.28 -14.61
C SER A 109 32.64 -21.85 -15.94
N SER A 110 31.88 -21.87 -17.05
CA SER A 110 32.33 -21.33 -18.33
C SER A 110 32.62 -19.83 -18.24
N ILE A 111 31.73 -19.05 -17.61
CA ILE A 111 31.93 -17.60 -17.40
C ILE A 111 33.19 -17.35 -16.58
N LEU A 112 33.36 -18.08 -15.47
CA LEU A 112 34.54 -17.96 -14.61
C LEU A 112 35.84 -18.43 -15.27
N SER A 113 35.73 -19.24 -16.32
CA SER A 113 36.89 -19.71 -17.07
C SER A 113 37.37 -18.66 -18.07
N GLN A 114 36.52 -17.75 -18.55
CA GLN A 114 36.84 -16.75 -19.57
C GLN A 114 37.19 -15.40 -18.95
N ASN A 115 38.40 -14.87 -19.20
CA ASN A 115 38.88 -13.65 -18.53
C ASN A 115 38.00 -12.42 -18.78
N ASP A 116 37.54 -12.23 -20.02
CA ASP A 116 36.72 -11.07 -20.39
C ASP A 116 35.39 -11.07 -19.63
N LEU A 117 34.71 -12.23 -19.57
CA LEU A 117 33.45 -12.37 -18.83
C LEU A 117 33.67 -12.34 -17.31
N LYS A 118 34.70 -13.03 -16.82
CA LYS A 118 35.08 -13.05 -15.41
C LYS A 118 35.36 -11.65 -14.86
N SER A 119 35.96 -10.77 -15.67
CA SER A 119 36.29 -9.41 -15.27
C SER A 119 35.05 -8.56 -14.93
N LYS A 120 33.91 -8.84 -15.57
CA LYS A 120 32.63 -8.13 -15.32
C LYS A 120 32.07 -8.39 -13.91
N LEU A 121 32.46 -9.48 -13.27
CA LEU A 121 31.98 -9.87 -11.94
C LEU A 121 32.76 -9.19 -10.79
N GLY A 122 33.80 -8.41 -11.10
CA GLY A 122 34.60 -7.68 -10.11
C GLY A 122 35.48 -8.57 -9.23
N GLU A 123 35.70 -8.15 -7.99
CA GLU A 123 36.51 -8.90 -7.03
C GLU A 123 35.79 -10.18 -6.56
N ASN A 124 36.52 -11.29 -6.46
CA ASN A 124 35.99 -12.61 -6.05
C ASN A 124 34.83 -13.11 -6.93
N PRO A 125 35.04 -13.25 -8.25
CA PRO A 125 33.97 -13.53 -9.22
C PRO A 125 33.20 -14.83 -8.94
N GLN A 126 33.86 -15.83 -8.36
CA GLN A 126 33.26 -17.11 -7.95
C GLN A 126 32.21 -17.00 -6.82
N ASP A 127 32.29 -15.93 -6.02
CA ASP A 127 31.35 -15.64 -4.93
C ASP A 127 30.21 -14.72 -5.41
N THR A 128 30.48 -13.92 -6.46
CA THR A 128 29.53 -12.97 -7.08
C THR A 128 28.58 -13.63 -8.08
N ILE A 129 29.08 -14.56 -8.91
CA ILE A 129 28.25 -15.23 -9.92
C ILE A 129 27.18 -16.11 -9.24
N ASP A 130 25.91 -15.83 -9.54
CA ASP A 130 24.76 -16.56 -9.01
C ASP A 130 23.60 -16.47 -10.01
N LEU A 131 23.61 -17.32 -11.02
CA LEU A 131 22.53 -17.42 -12.00
C LEU A 131 21.35 -18.19 -11.41
N SER A 132 20.15 -17.87 -11.86
CA SER A 132 18.90 -18.44 -11.37
C SER A 132 18.56 -19.73 -12.08
N GLU A 133 18.46 -20.83 -11.35
CA GLU A 133 17.90 -22.07 -11.88
C GLU A 133 16.39 -21.94 -12.13
N ALA A 134 15.67 -21.26 -11.24
CA ALA A 134 14.22 -21.15 -11.33
C ALA A 134 13.76 -20.31 -12.53
N GLY A 135 14.37 -19.15 -12.77
CA GLY A 135 14.04 -18.30 -13.91
C GLY A 135 14.25 -19.05 -15.23
N GLN A 136 15.38 -19.76 -15.33
CA GLN A 136 15.75 -20.58 -16.47
C GLN A 136 14.71 -21.68 -16.77
N THR A 137 14.13 -22.28 -15.73
CA THR A 137 13.07 -23.29 -15.90
C THR A 137 11.68 -22.69 -16.05
N TRP A 138 11.40 -21.52 -15.50
CA TRP A 138 10.04 -21.02 -15.41
C TRP A 138 9.57 -20.42 -16.74
N TYR A 139 10.38 -19.57 -17.38
CA TYR A 139 9.99 -18.88 -18.61
C TYR A 139 9.76 -19.83 -19.79
N ILE A 140 10.52 -20.93 -19.85
CA ILE A 140 10.39 -21.93 -20.92
C ILE A 140 9.09 -22.73 -20.83
N HIS A 141 8.55 -22.83 -19.60
CA HIS A 141 7.31 -23.52 -19.32
C HIS A 141 6.13 -22.56 -19.12
N SER A 142 6.35 -21.24 -19.10
CA SER A 142 5.30 -20.23 -19.02
C SER A 142 4.95 -19.72 -20.41
N GLY A 143 3.66 -19.82 -20.76
CA GLY A 143 3.18 -19.33 -22.05
C GLY A 143 3.35 -17.82 -22.15
N ILE A 144 3.70 -17.35 -23.36
CA ILE A 144 3.77 -15.92 -23.69
C ILE A 144 2.37 -15.31 -23.54
N VAL A 145 2.26 -14.22 -22.79
CA VAL A 145 0.97 -13.57 -22.49
C VAL A 145 0.51 -12.66 -23.63
N ASP A 146 1.46 -12.06 -24.35
CA ASP A 146 1.19 -11.15 -25.46
C ASP A 146 0.68 -11.90 -26.70
N LYS A 147 -0.62 -11.76 -26.97
CA LYS A 147 -1.32 -12.34 -28.12
C LYS A 147 -0.87 -11.82 -29.48
N SER A 148 -0.19 -10.68 -29.51
CA SER A 148 0.35 -10.11 -30.75
C SER A 148 1.70 -10.71 -31.13
N SER A 149 2.38 -11.36 -30.18
CA SER A 149 3.63 -12.07 -30.45
C SER A 149 3.41 -13.16 -31.51
N PRO A 150 4.29 -13.27 -32.52
CA PRO A 150 4.23 -14.37 -33.48
C PRO A 150 4.46 -15.74 -32.82
N PHE A 151 4.98 -15.76 -31.60
CA PHE A 151 5.22 -16.95 -30.77
C PHE A 151 4.12 -17.16 -29.72
N TYR A 152 3.02 -16.39 -29.74
CA TYR A 152 1.91 -16.62 -28.82
C TYR A 152 1.33 -18.03 -29.00
N GLY A 153 1.44 -18.85 -27.96
CA GLY A 153 1.05 -20.27 -28.00
C GLY A 153 2.23 -21.25 -28.11
N ASP A 154 3.43 -20.75 -28.40
CA ASP A 154 4.65 -21.55 -28.50
C ASP A 154 5.37 -21.60 -27.15
N TYR A 155 5.17 -22.68 -26.37
CA TYR A 155 5.87 -22.93 -25.10
C TYR A 155 5.85 -24.42 -24.74
N ILE A 156 6.73 -24.84 -23.82
CA ILE A 156 6.71 -26.21 -23.29
C ILE A 156 5.61 -26.29 -22.23
N ASN A 157 4.49 -26.93 -22.56
CA ASN A 157 3.40 -27.06 -21.59
C ASN A 157 3.76 -28.07 -20.49
N ASP A 158 4.22 -27.55 -19.35
CA ASP A 158 4.42 -28.29 -18.12
C ASP A 158 3.81 -27.52 -16.94
N SER A 159 2.76 -28.08 -16.34
CA SER A 159 2.12 -27.50 -15.15
C SER A 159 3.03 -27.52 -13.92
N SER A 160 4.03 -28.40 -13.92
CA SER A 160 5.05 -28.54 -12.88
C SER A 160 6.26 -27.63 -13.10
N LYS A 161 6.30 -26.90 -14.23
CA LYS A 161 7.37 -25.93 -14.59
C LYS A 161 8.78 -26.53 -14.51
N GLY A 162 8.96 -27.77 -14.99
CA GLY A 162 10.23 -28.48 -15.02
C GLY A 162 10.58 -29.26 -13.75
N SER A 163 9.70 -29.26 -12.73
CA SER A 163 9.94 -30.01 -11.49
C SER A 163 9.80 -31.52 -11.64
N ASN A 164 9.17 -31.98 -12.71
CA ASN A 164 9.14 -33.40 -13.11
C ASN A 164 10.47 -33.89 -13.73
N GLY A 165 11.49 -33.03 -13.83
CA GLY A 165 12.78 -33.34 -14.43
C GLY A 165 12.97 -32.76 -15.84
N GLY A 166 14.18 -32.88 -16.37
CA GLY A 166 14.59 -32.32 -17.65
C GLY A 166 16.01 -32.70 -18.03
N THR A 167 16.53 -32.11 -19.11
CA THR A 167 17.86 -32.40 -19.67
C THR A 167 18.65 -31.12 -19.89
N SER A 168 19.98 -31.21 -19.98
CA SER A 168 20.81 -30.07 -20.37
C SER A 168 20.38 -29.47 -21.72
N ASP A 169 20.10 -30.31 -22.71
CA ASP A 169 19.65 -29.87 -24.04
C ASP A 169 18.41 -28.97 -23.96
N THR A 170 17.48 -29.26 -23.05
CA THR A 170 16.27 -28.44 -22.85
C THR A 170 16.61 -26.98 -22.52
N LEU A 171 17.62 -26.76 -21.66
CA LEU A 171 18.05 -25.40 -21.29
C LEU A 171 18.91 -24.74 -22.37
N ALA A 172 19.66 -25.52 -23.15
CA ALA A 172 20.41 -24.98 -24.29
C ALA A 172 19.47 -24.46 -25.38
N ILE A 173 18.42 -25.22 -25.68
CA ILE A 173 17.35 -24.82 -26.63
C ILE A 173 16.63 -23.55 -26.15
N SER A 174 16.37 -23.46 -24.84
CA SER A 174 15.79 -22.28 -24.21
C SER A 174 16.61 -21.02 -24.50
N LEU A 175 17.90 -21.07 -24.16
CA LEU A 175 18.83 -19.95 -24.38
C LEU A 175 18.95 -19.62 -25.87
N ASN A 176 18.93 -20.63 -26.73
CA ASN A 176 18.94 -20.44 -28.17
C ASN A 176 17.67 -19.83 -28.73
N SER A 177 16.59 -19.81 -27.95
CA SER A 177 15.30 -19.23 -28.33
C SER A 177 15.08 -17.82 -27.78
N GLY A 178 16.13 -17.19 -27.26
CA GLY A 178 16.13 -15.82 -26.79
C GLY A 178 15.80 -15.65 -25.31
N PHE A 179 15.47 -16.74 -24.59
CA PHE A 179 15.40 -16.68 -23.14
C PHE A 179 16.78 -16.44 -22.55
N GLY A 180 16.83 -15.63 -21.51
CA GLY A 180 18.09 -15.11 -21.03
C GLY A 180 18.67 -15.87 -19.84
N THR A 181 19.75 -15.32 -19.32
CA THR A 181 20.39 -15.71 -18.07
C THR A 181 20.01 -14.73 -16.98
N TYR A 182 19.19 -15.21 -16.06
CA TYR A 182 18.65 -14.38 -14.98
C TYR A 182 19.54 -14.49 -13.74
N PRO A 183 19.88 -13.39 -13.06
CA PRO A 183 20.43 -13.41 -11.72
C PRO A 183 19.47 -14.05 -10.71
N GLN A 184 20.02 -14.79 -9.75
CA GLN A 184 19.26 -15.33 -8.61
C GLN A 184 18.54 -14.24 -7.80
N SER A 185 19.04 -12.99 -7.83
CA SER A 185 18.41 -11.83 -7.19
C SER A 185 17.11 -11.36 -7.87
N LEU A 186 16.95 -11.58 -9.17
CA LEU A 186 15.76 -11.19 -9.94
C LEU A 186 14.73 -12.32 -10.01
N CYS A 187 15.21 -13.57 -10.11
CA CYS A 187 14.39 -14.77 -10.17
C CYS A 187 14.78 -15.75 -9.05
N PRO A 188 14.40 -15.51 -7.78
CA PRO A 188 14.83 -16.36 -6.68
C PRO A 188 14.22 -17.77 -6.74
N TYR A 189 15.03 -18.78 -6.40
CA TYR A 189 14.60 -20.19 -6.46
C TYR A 189 13.36 -20.50 -5.61
N ASN A 190 13.27 -19.91 -4.41
CA ASN A 190 12.14 -20.09 -3.50
C ASN A 190 10.83 -19.45 -3.99
N GLU A 191 10.85 -18.67 -5.07
CA GLU A 191 9.69 -18.01 -5.64
C GLU A 191 9.15 -18.66 -6.91
N VAL A 192 9.77 -19.76 -7.38
CA VAL A 192 9.37 -20.44 -8.63
C VAL A 192 7.86 -20.78 -8.70
N LYS A 193 7.25 -21.12 -7.55
CA LYS A 193 5.81 -21.43 -7.44
C LYS A 193 4.91 -20.20 -7.47
N LYS A 194 5.43 -19.01 -7.11
CA LYS A 194 4.72 -17.73 -7.20
C LYS A 194 4.71 -17.19 -8.63
N GLY A 195 5.71 -17.57 -9.42
CA GLY A 195 5.95 -17.06 -10.76
C GLY A 195 6.79 -15.78 -10.76
N PHE A 196 7.28 -15.42 -11.94
CA PHE A 196 8.15 -14.26 -12.14
C PHE A 196 7.47 -13.22 -13.03
N SER A 197 7.94 -11.96 -12.95
CA SER A 197 7.42 -10.87 -13.78
C SER A 197 7.67 -11.17 -15.25
N GLU A 198 6.67 -10.94 -16.11
CA GLU A 198 6.81 -11.14 -17.55
C GLU A 198 7.86 -10.20 -18.17
N THR A 199 8.09 -9.04 -17.55
CA THR A 199 9.07 -8.04 -17.96
C THR A 199 10.49 -8.60 -18.05
N LEU A 200 10.83 -9.56 -17.20
CA LEU A 200 12.16 -10.16 -17.15
C LEU A 200 12.38 -11.26 -18.21
N ARG A 201 11.38 -11.68 -18.98
CA ARG A 201 11.45 -12.87 -19.85
C ARG A 201 12.70 -12.95 -20.74
N TYR A 202 13.13 -11.83 -21.30
CA TYR A 202 14.28 -11.74 -22.21
C TYR A 202 15.51 -11.07 -21.57
N TYR A 203 15.49 -10.83 -20.24
CA TYR A 203 16.65 -10.34 -19.52
C TYR A 203 17.76 -11.37 -19.55
N SER A 204 18.97 -10.95 -19.91
CA SER A 204 20.13 -11.84 -19.94
C SER A 204 21.39 -11.07 -19.61
N ASP A 205 22.30 -11.60 -18.77
CA ASP A 205 23.64 -10.99 -18.59
C ASP A 205 24.70 -11.67 -19.48
N TYR A 206 24.42 -12.88 -19.95
CA TYR A 206 25.29 -13.71 -20.77
C TYR A 206 24.47 -14.48 -21.80
N ARG A 207 25.07 -14.82 -22.94
CA ARG A 207 24.39 -15.58 -24.01
C ARG A 207 25.07 -16.93 -24.22
N LEU A 208 24.33 -17.89 -24.78
CA LEU A 208 24.93 -19.16 -25.20
C LEU A 208 25.85 -18.93 -26.41
N LYS A 209 27.04 -19.55 -26.40
CA LYS A 209 27.95 -19.64 -27.55
C LYS A 209 27.98 -21.05 -28.13
N ASP A 210 28.00 -22.04 -27.25
CA ASP A 210 27.98 -23.45 -27.65
C ASP A 210 27.35 -24.29 -26.55
N TYR A 211 26.54 -25.26 -26.95
CA TYR A 211 26.17 -26.39 -26.13
C TYR A 211 26.52 -27.64 -26.91
N SER A 212 27.29 -28.54 -26.30
CA SER A 212 27.72 -29.79 -26.94
C SER A 212 27.61 -30.98 -25.99
N GLU A 213 27.05 -32.09 -26.47
CA GLU A 213 27.14 -33.40 -25.80
C GLU A 213 28.50 -34.03 -26.09
N ILE A 214 29.33 -34.14 -25.06
CA ILE A 214 30.73 -34.55 -25.20
C ILE A 214 30.84 -36.08 -25.06
N SER A 215 31.64 -36.69 -25.93
CA SER A 215 31.97 -38.11 -25.82
C SER A 215 32.56 -38.45 -24.44
N ASN A 216 32.27 -39.66 -23.94
CA ASN A 216 32.85 -40.19 -22.69
C ASN A 216 34.33 -40.61 -22.83
N ASN A 217 35.10 -39.91 -23.67
CA ASN A 217 36.55 -40.09 -23.74
C ASN A 217 37.21 -39.27 -22.62
N LYS A 218 37.96 -39.92 -21.74
CA LYS A 218 38.58 -39.27 -20.58
C LYS A 218 39.49 -38.10 -20.95
N ASP A 219 40.31 -38.24 -21.99
CA ASP A 219 41.27 -37.21 -22.38
C ASP A 219 40.54 -36.01 -23.00
N THR A 220 39.50 -36.27 -23.80
CA THR A 220 38.60 -35.22 -24.32
C THR A 220 37.91 -34.46 -23.18
N LEU A 221 37.32 -35.17 -22.21
CA LEU A 221 36.65 -34.56 -21.06
C LEU A 221 37.61 -33.71 -20.23
N LYS A 222 38.78 -34.26 -19.88
CA LYS A 222 39.81 -33.53 -19.12
C LYS A 222 40.25 -32.27 -19.86
N SER A 223 40.52 -32.35 -21.17
CA SER A 223 40.89 -31.20 -21.98
C SER A 223 39.79 -30.12 -21.98
N LYS A 224 38.53 -30.53 -22.16
CA LYS A 224 37.38 -29.60 -22.17
C LYS A 224 37.14 -28.97 -20.80
N ILE A 225 37.39 -29.70 -19.71
CA ILE A 225 37.31 -29.17 -18.34
C ILE A 225 38.36 -28.08 -18.09
N VAL A 226 39.60 -28.32 -18.56
CA VAL A 226 40.69 -27.33 -18.40
C VAL A 226 40.41 -26.08 -19.22
N SER A 227 40.00 -26.23 -20.48
CA SER A 227 39.85 -25.10 -21.41
C SER A 227 38.58 -24.29 -21.20
N ASN A 228 37.46 -24.93 -20.85
CA ASN A 228 36.14 -24.30 -20.86
C ASN A 228 35.40 -24.36 -19.51
N GLY A 229 35.95 -25.03 -18.50
CA GLY A 229 35.31 -25.19 -17.19
C GLY A 229 34.42 -26.43 -17.10
N ALA A 230 33.55 -26.45 -16.09
CA ALA A 230 32.83 -27.64 -15.66
C ALA A 230 31.90 -28.23 -16.73
N VAL A 231 31.85 -29.56 -16.77
CA VAL A 231 31.02 -30.34 -17.72
C VAL A 231 29.92 -31.04 -16.94
N THR A 232 28.67 -30.98 -17.40
CA THR A 232 27.57 -31.73 -16.78
C THR A 232 27.80 -33.24 -16.92
N VAL A 233 27.38 -34.02 -15.92
CA VAL A 233 27.40 -35.48 -15.94
C VAL A 233 26.07 -36.03 -15.44
N TYR A 234 25.45 -36.83 -16.28
CA TYR A 234 24.32 -37.68 -15.93
C TYR A 234 24.82 -38.98 -15.34
N TYR A 235 24.19 -39.45 -14.27
CA TYR A 235 24.40 -40.79 -13.74
C TYR A 235 23.12 -41.34 -13.10
N PRO A 236 22.91 -42.67 -13.10
CA PRO A 236 21.78 -43.28 -12.42
C PRO A 236 22.01 -43.24 -10.91
N SER A 237 21.36 -42.35 -10.16
CA SER A 237 21.63 -42.15 -8.71
C SER A 237 21.02 -43.26 -7.84
N ILE A 238 21.56 -44.47 -7.97
CA ILE A 238 21.11 -45.67 -7.27
C ILE A 238 21.73 -45.71 -5.87
N THR A 239 20.89 -45.78 -4.85
CA THR A 239 21.27 -45.78 -3.43
C THR A 239 22.29 -46.86 -3.05
N ASP A 240 22.15 -48.09 -3.56
CA ASP A 240 23.08 -49.21 -3.34
C ASP A 240 24.52 -48.95 -3.79
N CYS A 241 24.69 -48.05 -4.76
CA CYS A 241 25.97 -47.76 -5.42
C CYS A 241 26.68 -46.54 -4.80
N TYR A 242 26.05 -45.83 -3.86
CA TYR A 242 26.62 -44.67 -3.19
C TYR A 242 27.24 -45.05 -1.85
N SER A 243 28.45 -44.57 -1.58
CA SER A 243 29.10 -44.65 -0.26
C SER A 243 29.11 -43.29 0.42
N SER A 244 28.50 -43.23 1.60
CA SER A 244 28.50 -42.03 2.46
C SER A 244 29.86 -41.76 3.11
N ASP A 245 30.66 -42.79 3.38
CA ASP A 245 31.91 -42.68 4.15
C ASP A 245 32.93 -41.79 3.43
N TYR A 246 32.93 -41.87 2.10
CA TYR A 246 33.85 -41.17 1.21
C TYR A 246 33.14 -40.26 0.22
N ALA A 247 31.81 -40.15 0.33
CA ALA A 247 30.95 -39.43 -0.61
C ALA A 247 31.26 -39.78 -2.07
N ASN A 248 31.16 -41.07 -2.42
CA ASN A 248 31.50 -41.53 -3.77
C ASN A 248 30.48 -42.50 -4.35
N TYR A 249 30.55 -42.70 -5.66
CA TYR A 249 29.60 -43.47 -6.44
C TYR A 249 30.30 -44.29 -7.52
N TYR A 250 29.91 -45.55 -7.65
CA TYR A 250 30.30 -46.42 -8.75
C TYR A 250 29.18 -47.42 -9.06
N SER A 251 28.88 -47.63 -10.35
CA SER A 251 27.90 -48.61 -10.82
C SER A 251 28.37 -49.35 -12.07
N ASP A 252 28.20 -50.67 -12.06
CA ASP A 252 28.38 -51.61 -13.17
C ASP A 252 27.05 -52.14 -13.74
N ASN A 253 25.93 -51.47 -13.40
CA ASN A 253 24.54 -51.87 -13.65
C ASN A 253 24.02 -53.08 -12.86
N THR A 254 24.75 -53.57 -11.84
CA THR A 254 24.25 -54.64 -10.96
C THR A 254 23.64 -54.14 -9.65
N CYS A 255 23.80 -52.85 -9.33
CA CYS A 255 23.11 -52.23 -8.19
C CYS A 255 21.60 -52.22 -8.37
N ILE A 256 20.87 -52.43 -7.27
CA ILE A 256 19.40 -52.45 -7.24
C ILE A 256 18.95 -51.56 -6.09
N GLY A 257 18.32 -50.42 -6.35
CA GLY A 257 17.87 -49.52 -5.30
C GLY A 257 16.79 -48.57 -5.79
N ILE A 258 16.13 -47.88 -4.86
CA ILE A 258 15.24 -46.77 -5.19
C ILE A 258 16.14 -45.56 -5.46
N GLY A 259 16.07 -45.02 -6.67
CA GLY A 259 16.83 -43.85 -7.09
C GLY A 259 16.44 -43.44 -8.51
N ASP A 260 16.14 -42.16 -8.68
CA ASP A 260 15.95 -41.55 -10.00
C ASP A 260 17.31 -41.23 -10.64
N SER A 261 17.30 -40.85 -11.90
CA SER A 261 18.50 -40.29 -12.54
C SER A 261 18.84 -38.92 -11.99
N HIS A 262 20.13 -38.60 -11.88
CA HIS A 262 20.59 -37.31 -11.37
C HIS A 262 21.60 -36.66 -12.32
N LEU A 263 21.55 -35.33 -12.40
CA LEU A 263 22.48 -34.53 -13.20
C LEU A 263 23.27 -33.61 -12.27
N ILE A 264 24.61 -33.64 -12.40
CA ILE A 264 25.55 -32.82 -11.62
C ILE A 264 26.66 -32.30 -12.55
N VAL A 265 27.69 -31.61 -12.04
CA VAL A 265 28.82 -31.17 -12.87
C VAL A 265 30.15 -31.74 -12.41
N VAL A 266 30.96 -32.21 -13.35
CA VAL A 266 32.37 -32.56 -13.17
C VAL A 266 33.18 -31.28 -13.10
N VAL A 267 33.91 -31.10 -12.00
CA VAL A 267 34.75 -29.92 -11.74
C VAL A 267 36.24 -30.27 -11.65
N GLY A 268 36.59 -31.55 -11.80
CA GLY A 268 37.97 -32.00 -11.66
C GLY A 268 38.07 -33.52 -11.69
N TRP A 269 39.27 -34.02 -11.41
CA TRP A 269 39.55 -35.43 -11.38
C TRP A 269 40.79 -35.78 -10.55
N ASP A 270 40.95 -37.06 -10.25
CA ASP A 270 42.17 -37.62 -9.67
C ASP A 270 42.35 -39.05 -10.20
N ASP A 271 43.33 -39.26 -11.06
CA ASP A 271 43.68 -40.54 -11.70
C ASP A 271 44.13 -41.60 -10.68
N ASN A 272 44.58 -41.16 -9.50
CA ASN A 272 45.04 -42.04 -8.42
C ASN A 272 44.02 -42.11 -7.28
N TYR A 273 42.77 -41.65 -7.48
CA TYR A 273 41.72 -41.82 -6.49
C TYR A 273 41.48 -43.30 -6.25
N SER A 274 41.87 -43.77 -5.06
CA SER A 274 41.91 -45.21 -4.77
C SER A 274 40.54 -45.85 -4.92
N LYS A 275 40.48 -46.96 -5.67
CA LYS A 275 39.30 -47.82 -5.76
C LYS A 275 38.84 -48.36 -4.42
N ASP A 276 39.71 -48.40 -3.41
CA ASP A 276 39.40 -48.85 -2.06
C ASP A 276 38.50 -47.87 -1.30
N ASN A 277 38.41 -46.62 -1.74
CA ASN A 277 37.49 -45.64 -1.18
C ASN A 277 36.02 -45.96 -1.55
N PHE A 278 35.77 -46.71 -2.63
CA PHE A 278 34.41 -47.08 -3.03
C PHE A 278 33.93 -48.28 -2.19
N THR A 279 33.28 -47.96 -1.07
CA THR A 279 32.74 -48.95 -0.11
C THR A 279 31.27 -49.28 -0.34
N GLY A 280 30.70 -48.87 -1.48
CA GLY A 280 29.34 -49.25 -1.90
C GLY A 280 29.22 -50.75 -2.21
N LYS A 281 28.05 -51.18 -2.71
CA LYS A 281 27.78 -52.60 -3.01
C LYS A 281 28.75 -53.20 -4.03
N VAL A 282 29.20 -52.38 -4.97
CA VAL A 282 30.13 -52.75 -6.04
C VAL A 282 31.38 -51.89 -5.94
N LYS A 283 32.49 -52.41 -6.46
CA LYS A 283 33.81 -51.79 -6.37
C LYS A 283 34.46 -51.69 -7.75
N PRO A 284 35.02 -50.54 -8.13
CA PRO A 284 35.63 -50.37 -9.44
C PRO A 284 36.89 -51.22 -9.58
N SER A 285 37.24 -51.52 -10.82
CA SER A 285 38.42 -52.36 -11.14
C SER A 285 39.71 -51.54 -11.06
N ASN A 286 39.62 -50.26 -11.42
CA ASN A 286 40.75 -49.34 -11.52
C ASN A 286 40.63 -48.19 -10.52
N ASP A 287 41.77 -47.61 -10.16
CA ASP A 287 41.80 -46.30 -9.52
C ASP A 287 41.36 -45.22 -10.53
N GLY A 288 40.93 -44.08 -10.00
CA GLY A 288 40.58 -42.92 -10.80
C GLY A 288 39.11 -42.54 -10.70
N ALA A 289 38.86 -41.25 -10.48
CA ALA A 289 37.52 -40.71 -10.33
C ALA A 289 37.39 -39.26 -10.80
N TRP A 290 36.19 -38.92 -11.23
CA TRP A 290 35.73 -37.55 -11.45
C TRP A 290 35.34 -36.91 -10.12
N LEU A 291 35.78 -35.68 -9.89
CA LEU A 291 35.29 -34.84 -8.80
C LEU A 291 34.08 -34.07 -9.30
N CYS A 292 32.93 -34.25 -8.66
CA CYS A 292 31.68 -33.65 -9.10
C CYS A 292 31.06 -32.75 -8.03
N LYS A 293 30.54 -31.59 -8.45
CA LYS A 293 29.75 -30.66 -7.63
C LYS A 293 28.27 -31.03 -7.73
N ASN A 294 27.63 -31.27 -6.60
CA ASN A 294 26.21 -31.62 -6.50
C ASN A 294 25.32 -30.37 -6.28
N SER A 295 24.00 -30.59 -6.24
CA SER A 295 22.94 -29.60 -6.05
C SER A 295 22.07 -29.87 -4.82
N TRP A 296 22.56 -30.65 -3.84
CA TRP A 296 21.86 -30.95 -2.58
C TRP A 296 22.38 -30.14 -1.39
N GLY A 297 23.11 -29.05 -1.65
CA GLY A 297 23.70 -28.20 -0.62
C GLY A 297 25.00 -28.73 -0.02
N GLU A 298 25.70 -27.86 0.71
CA GLU A 298 27.03 -28.13 1.29
C GLU A 298 27.02 -29.24 2.35
N HIS A 299 25.87 -29.54 2.96
CA HIS A 299 25.76 -30.57 4.00
C HIS A 299 25.76 -32.00 3.44
N TYR A 300 25.65 -32.17 2.12
CA TYR A 300 25.64 -33.47 1.47
C TYR A 300 27.02 -33.83 0.93
N GLY A 301 27.43 -35.10 1.05
CA GLY A 301 28.73 -35.57 0.57
C GLY A 301 29.89 -34.90 1.30
N ASN A 302 30.92 -34.50 0.56
CA ASN A 302 32.07 -33.78 1.09
C ASN A 302 31.99 -32.28 0.74
N ASP A 303 31.29 -31.51 1.57
CA ASP A 303 30.98 -30.10 1.35
C ASP A 303 30.20 -29.85 0.04
N GLY A 304 29.28 -30.74 -0.32
CA GLY A 304 28.50 -30.67 -1.56
C GLY A 304 29.15 -31.35 -2.78
N TYR A 305 30.30 -31.99 -2.61
CA TYR A 305 31.02 -32.68 -3.67
C TYR A 305 31.01 -34.20 -3.49
N ILE A 306 31.02 -34.93 -4.60
CA ILE A 306 31.10 -36.39 -4.63
C ILE A 306 32.13 -36.86 -5.65
N TRP A 307 32.67 -38.06 -5.48
CA TRP A 307 33.54 -38.71 -6.45
C TRP A 307 32.77 -39.75 -7.26
N ILE A 308 32.87 -39.72 -8.59
CA ILE A 308 32.31 -40.74 -9.48
C ILE A 308 33.45 -41.51 -10.14
N SER A 309 33.50 -42.83 -9.96
CA SER A 309 34.55 -43.65 -10.59
C SER A 309 34.51 -43.54 -12.12
N TYR A 310 35.68 -43.52 -12.76
CA TYR A 310 35.80 -43.61 -14.22
C TYR A 310 35.19 -44.89 -14.81
N ASP A 311 35.15 -45.98 -14.03
CA ASP A 311 34.63 -47.27 -14.48
C ASP A 311 33.08 -47.29 -14.51
N THR A 312 32.41 -46.22 -14.04
CA THR A 312 30.94 -46.16 -13.97
C THR A 312 30.31 -46.19 -15.37
N THR A 313 29.36 -47.10 -15.58
CA THR A 313 28.63 -47.20 -16.85
C THR A 313 27.44 -46.23 -16.92
N ASN A 314 26.97 -45.92 -18.14
CA ASN A 314 25.82 -45.05 -18.41
C ASN A 314 26.00 -43.59 -17.95
N LEU A 315 27.22 -43.07 -18.08
CA LEU A 315 27.49 -41.64 -17.95
C LEU A 315 27.27 -40.92 -19.30
N ALA A 316 26.63 -39.76 -19.25
CA ALA A 316 26.50 -38.85 -20.38
C ALA A 316 26.97 -37.46 -19.96
N PHE A 317 27.69 -36.76 -20.85
CA PHE A 317 28.33 -35.49 -20.54
C PHE A 317 27.92 -34.41 -21.52
N SER A 318 27.69 -33.19 -21.02
CA SER A 318 27.43 -32.03 -21.87
C SER A 318 28.09 -30.77 -21.32
N GLN A 319 28.52 -29.85 -22.18
CA GLN A 319 29.18 -28.62 -21.79
C GLN A 319 28.45 -27.40 -22.35
N TYR A 320 28.36 -26.34 -21.55
CA TYR A 320 27.94 -25.02 -21.97
C TYR A 320 29.17 -24.12 -22.10
N ILE A 321 29.21 -23.37 -23.19
CA ILE A 321 30.14 -22.25 -23.39
C ILE A 321 29.29 -20.99 -23.51
N MET A 322 29.56 -20.04 -22.64
CA MET A 322 28.87 -18.75 -22.58
C MET A 322 29.68 -17.69 -23.31
N GLN A 323 29.01 -16.66 -23.80
CA GLN A 323 29.60 -15.46 -24.36
C GLN A 323 28.97 -14.22 -23.73
N ASP A 324 29.55 -13.08 -24.04
CA ASP A 324 29.04 -11.80 -23.61
C ASP A 324 27.64 -11.54 -24.17
N ASN A 325 26.83 -10.78 -23.43
CA ASN A 325 25.52 -10.37 -23.91
C ASN A 325 25.58 -9.44 -25.13
N ASN A 326 26.72 -8.77 -25.31
CA ASN A 326 26.97 -7.83 -26.39
C ASN A 326 27.41 -8.52 -27.69
N ALA A 327 27.35 -9.85 -27.76
CA ALA A 327 27.72 -10.60 -28.96
C ALA A 327 26.82 -10.27 -30.18
N TYR A 328 25.57 -9.90 -29.92
CA TYR A 328 24.57 -9.51 -30.91
C TYR A 328 23.44 -8.73 -30.24
N ASP A 329 22.70 -7.95 -31.03
CA ASP A 329 21.57 -7.14 -30.56
C ASP A 329 20.24 -7.81 -30.89
N ASN A 330 20.11 -8.35 -32.12
CA ASN A 330 18.88 -8.96 -32.61
C ASN A 330 19.04 -10.48 -32.84
N GLU A 331 17.95 -11.21 -32.62
CA GLU A 331 17.84 -12.65 -32.93
C GLU A 331 16.72 -12.88 -33.95
N TYR A 332 17.07 -13.45 -35.09
CA TYR A 332 16.13 -13.88 -36.13
C TYR A 332 15.85 -15.37 -36.02
N GLN A 333 14.58 -15.69 -35.75
CA GLN A 333 14.09 -17.05 -35.60
C GLN A 333 12.66 -17.18 -36.14
N ASN A 334 12.35 -18.33 -36.76
CA ASN A 334 11.03 -18.60 -37.30
C ASN A 334 10.13 -19.40 -36.34
N CYS A 335 10.70 -20.03 -35.33
CA CYS A 335 9.95 -20.65 -34.23
C CYS A 335 10.73 -20.69 -32.93
N PHE A 336 9.96 -20.82 -31.86
CA PHE A 336 10.43 -21.24 -30.56
C PHE A 336 10.70 -22.76 -30.61
N VAL A 337 11.91 -23.18 -30.99
CA VAL A 337 12.24 -24.59 -31.17
C VAL A 337 11.97 -25.32 -29.85
N THR A 338 10.96 -26.17 -29.82
CA THR A 338 10.63 -27.02 -28.67
C THR A 338 10.65 -28.45 -29.17
N GLN A 339 11.67 -29.21 -28.75
CA GLN A 339 11.97 -30.57 -29.20
C GLN A 339 11.95 -30.76 -30.74
N GLY A 340 13.09 -30.48 -31.37
CA GLY A 340 13.26 -30.78 -32.79
C GLY A 340 13.68 -32.23 -33.07
N TYR A 341 13.26 -32.77 -34.21
CA TYR A 341 13.65 -34.09 -34.69
C TYR A 341 14.77 -33.97 -35.73
N GLY A 342 15.67 -34.94 -35.72
CA GLY A 342 16.74 -35.00 -36.71
C GLY A 342 16.24 -35.56 -38.03
N TYR A 343 16.45 -34.81 -39.10
CA TYR A 343 16.21 -35.29 -40.46
C TYR A 343 17.50 -35.23 -41.28
N ASN A 344 17.70 -36.24 -42.12
CA ASN A 344 18.84 -36.34 -43.02
C ASN A 344 18.48 -35.72 -44.38
N TYR A 345 18.81 -34.44 -44.54
CA TYR A 345 18.65 -33.69 -45.79
C TYR A 345 20.02 -33.18 -46.25
N GLU A 346 20.17 -32.97 -47.57
CA GLU A 346 21.40 -32.43 -48.17
C GLU A 346 21.68 -30.99 -47.69
N GLY A 347 20.64 -30.29 -47.23
CA GLY A 347 20.75 -28.96 -46.65
C GLY A 347 19.40 -28.42 -46.20
N ALA A 348 19.44 -27.29 -45.52
CA ALA A 348 18.26 -26.55 -45.09
C ALA A 348 18.54 -25.04 -45.10
N ALA A 349 17.49 -24.24 -45.18
CA ALA A 349 17.61 -22.80 -45.11
C ALA A 349 16.43 -22.16 -44.38
N ASN A 350 16.68 -21.04 -43.70
CA ASN A 350 15.63 -20.17 -43.20
C ASN A 350 15.73 -18.80 -43.87
N VAL A 351 14.57 -18.21 -44.13
CA VAL A 351 14.42 -16.86 -44.67
C VAL A 351 13.97 -15.92 -43.55
N PHE A 352 14.56 -14.73 -43.53
CA PHE A 352 14.31 -13.67 -42.56
C PHE A 352 14.16 -12.34 -43.28
N THR A 353 13.62 -11.34 -42.56
CA THR A 353 13.52 -9.96 -43.02
C THR A 353 14.18 -9.06 -42.01
N ALA A 354 15.22 -8.32 -42.42
CA ALA A 354 15.92 -7.37 -41.57
C ALA A 354 14.97 -6.30 -41.03
N GLN A 355 15.02 -6.00 -39.73
CA GLN A 355 14.16 -4.99 -39.10
C GLN A 355 14.77 -3.59 -39.19
N SER A 356 16.10 -3.50 -39.16
CA SER A 356 16.90 -2.28 -39.16
C SER A 356 18.06 -2.40 -40.17
N ASP A 357 18.84 -1.33 -40.31
CA ASP A 357 20.14 -1.42 -40.94
C ASP A 357 21.11 -2.07 -39.94
N GLU A 358 21.62 -3.26 -40.28
CA GLU A 358 22.26 -4.15 -39.31
C GLU A 358 23.38 -5.00 -39.94
N GLN A 359 24.30 -5.48 -39.11
CA GLN A 359 25.40 -6.37 -39.51
C GLN A 359 25.17 -7.79 -38.97
N LEU A 360 25.31 -8.81 -39.81
CA LEU A 360 25.32 -10.20 -39.37
C LEU A 360 26.59 -10.50 -38.57
N LYS A 361 26.41 -11.05 -37.36
CA LYS A 361 27.50 -11.42 -36.44
C LYS A 361 27.68 -12.93 -36.36
N GLN A 362 26.57 -13.65 -36.16
CA GLN A 362 26.58 -15.09 -35.95
C GLN A 362 25.40 -15.75 -36.66
N ILE A 363 25.58 -17.02 -36.97
CA ILE A 363 24.49 -17.94 -37.30
C ILE A 363 24.45 -19.04 -36.26
N SER A 364 23.27 -19.61 -36.01
CA SER A 364 23.17 -20.80 -35.15
C SER A 364 22.35 -21.88 -35.81
N PHE A 365 22.78 -23.12 -35.57
CA PHE A 365 21.94 -24.28 -35.84
C PHE A 365 22.21 -25.43 -34.89
N LYS A 366 21.19 -26.28 -34.72
CA LYS A 366 21.26 -27.50 -33.90
C LYS A 366 21.54 -28.72 -34.77
N THR A 367 22.50 -29.53 -34.35
CA THR A 367 22.90 -30.79 -35.01
C THR A 367 22.60 -31.96 -34.09
N LEU A 368 22.29 -33.14 -34.66
CA LEU A 368 22.15 -34.41 -33.90
C LEU A 368 23.31 -35.38 -34.20
N GLY A 369 24.54 -34.86 -34.17
CA GLY A 369 25.77 -35.61 -34.44
C GLY A 369 26.76 -34.79 -35.27
N ALA A 370 27.84 -35.43 -35.69
CA ALA A 370 28.87 -34.77 -36.48
C ALA A 370 28.30 -34.22 -37.80
N TYR A 371 28.66 -32.98 -38.13
CA TYR A 371 28.13 -32.23 -39.27
C TYR A 371 29.26 -31.42 -39.93
N ASP A 372 29.70 -31.84 -41.12
CA ASP A 372 30.56 -31.05 -42.01
C ASP A 372 29.62 -30.20 -42.86
N TYR A 373 29.76 -28.88 -42.80
CA TYR A 373 28.80 -27.96 -43.43
C TYR A 373 29.46 -26.93 -44.32
N THR A 374 28.68 -26.45 -45.27
CA THR A 374 28.88 -25.17 -45.96
C THR A 374 27.72 -24.25 -45.60
N ALA A 375 28.01 -23.13 -44.95
CA ALA A 375 27.06 -22.08 -44.63
C ALA A 375 27.17 -20.96 -45.67
N SER A 376 26.05 -20.45 -46.13
CA SER A 376 26.00 -19.31 -47.06
C SER A 376 24.81 -18.41 -46.75
N VAL A 377 24.97 -17.11 -47.03
CA VAL A 377 23.94 -16.10 -46.79
C VAL A 377 23.66 -15.32 -48.06
N TYR A 378 22.39 -15.16 -48.42
CA TYR A 378 21.97 -14.45 -49.63
C TYR A 378 21.03 -13.29 -49.29
N ALA A 379 21.21 -12.15 -49.94
CA ALA A 379 20.18 -11.11 -50.06
C ALA A 379 19.22 -11.52 -51.19
N LEU A 380 17.95 -11.77 -50.86
CA LEU A 380 16.98 -12.38 -51.77
C LEU A 380 16.33 -11.36 -52.71
N ASN A 381 16.00 -11.81 -53.92
CA ASN A 381 15.19 -11.04 -54.86
C ASN A 381 13.74 -10.90 -54.33
N ALA A 382 13.01 -9.87 -54.77
CA ALA A 382 11.64 -9.61 -54.29
C ALA A 382 10.67 -10.79 -54.54
N ASP A 383 10.83 -11.48 -55.66
CA ASP A 383 10.02 -12.64 -56.09
C ASP A 383 10.84 -13.94 -56.06
N PHE A 384 11.69 -14.13 -55.04
CA PHE A 384 12.58 -15.30 -54.96
C PHE A 384 11.82 -16.63 -54.97
N ASP A 385 12.28 -17.58 -55.78
CA ASP A 385 11.66 -18.92 -55.88
C ASP A 385 12.27 -19.94 -54.89
N ASN A 386 13.52 -19.72 -54.47
CA ASN A 386 14.26 -20.64 -53.61
C ASN A 386 15.27 -19.87 -52.73
N PRO A 387 15.83 -20.46 -51.67
CA PRO A 387 16.62 -19.73 -50.69
C PRO A 387 18.00 -19.28 -51.20
N LYS A 388 18.38 -19.59 -52.44
CA LYS A 388 19.61 -19.09 -53.08
C LYS A 388 19.32 -18.11 -54.22
N ASP A 389 18.07 -17.75 -54.46
CA ASP A 389 17.65 -16.82 -55.52
C ASP A 389 17.86 -15.37 -55.09
N GLY A 390 19.13 -14.94 -55.18
CA GLY A 390 19.57 -13.64 -54.73
C GLY A 390 21.07 -13.43 -54.90
N ARG A 391 21.57 -12.36 -54.30
CA ARG A 391 23.01 -12.03 -54.26
C ARG A 391 23.66 -12.73 -53.07
N LEU A 392 24.66 -13.57 -53.34
CA LEU A 392 25.51 -14.17 -52.30
C LEU A 392 26.27 -13.07 -51.54
N LEU A 393 26.18 -13.08 -50.22
CA LEU A 393 26.85 -12.13 -49.32
C LEU A 393 28.10 -12.74 -48.69
N THR A 394 28.02 -13.98 -48.21
CA THR A 394 29.15 -14.73 -47.64
C THR A 394 28.92 -16.23 -47.83
N ALA A 395 30.01 -17.00 -47.89
CA ALA A 395 29.99 -18.45 -47.80
C ALA A 395 31.27 -18.95 -47.10
N PHE A 396 31.11 -19.90 -46.19
CA PHE A 396 32.21 -20.52 -45.46
C PHE A 396 31.86 -21.95 -45.05
N SER A 397 32.87 -22.76 -44.77
CA SER A 397 32.69 -24.16 -44.36
C SER A 397 33.28 -24.42 -42.98
N GLY A 398 32.75 -25.42 -42.29
CA GLY A 398 33.21 -25.81 -40.96
C GLY A 398 32.80 -27.21 -40.59
N LYS A 399 33.22 -27.65 -39.40
CA LYS A 399 32.92 -28.98 -38.86
C LYS A 399 32.43 -28.86 -37.44
N ILE A 400 31.34 -29.56 -37.16
CA ILE A 400 30.80 -29.79 -35.81
C ILE A 400 30.99 -31.27 -35.50
N GLU A 401 31.55 -31.57 -34.34
CA GLU A 401 31.84 -32.96 -33.94
C GLU A 401 30.71 -33.59 -33.11
N ASN A 402 29.97 -32.78 -32.35
CA ASN A 402 29.08 -33.24 -31.29
C ASN A 402 27.64 -32.80 -31.55
N ASN A 403 26.69 -33.59 -31.05
CA ASN A 403 25.28 -33.16 -30.94
C ASN A 403 25.20 -31.91 -30.06
N GLY A 404 24.40 -30.94 -30.47
CA GLY A 404 24.28 -29.71 -29.71
C GLY A 404 23.76 -28.51 -30.47
N VAL A 405 23.86 -27.35 -29.82
CA VAL A 405 23.46 -26.04 -30.35
C VAL A 405 24.70 -25.17 -30.50
N HIS A 406 24.99 -24.74 -31.73
CA HIS A 406 26.25 -24.11 -32.06
C HIS A 406 26.03 -22.69 -32.60
N TYR A 407 26.81 -21.72 -32.14
CA TYR A 407 26.85 -20.36 -32.69
C TYR A 407 28.16 -20.14 -33.43
N ILE A 408 28.08 -19.95 -34.73
CA ILE A 408 29.24 -19.81 -35.60
C ILE A 408 29.41 -18.34 -35.96
N ASP A 409 30.61 -17.81 -35.71
CA ASP A 409 30.97 -16.43 -36.05
C ASP A 409 31.10 -16.25 -37.56
N VAL A 410 30.43 -15.22 -38.07
CA VAL A 410 30.56 -14.78 -39.45
C VAL A 410 31.71 -13.77 -39.50
N LYS A 411 32.83 -14.17 -40.11
CA LYS A 411 34.04 -13.32 -40.19
C LYS A 411 33.96 -12.25 -41.27
N ASP A 412 33.14 -12.49 -42.30
CA ASP A 412 32.93 -11.53 -43.37
C ASP A 412 32.01 -10.40 -42.90
N GLU A 413 32.25 -9.19 -43.39
CA GLU A 413 31.35 -8.06 -43.14
C GLU A 413 30.10 -8.16 -44.02
N VAL A 414 28.99 -8.62 -43.43
CA VAL A 414 27.69 -8.78 -44.10
C VAL A 414 26.70 -7.81 -43.49
N TYR A 415 26.14 -6.94 -44.32
CA TYR A 415 25.19 -5.90 -43.92
C TYR A 415 23.85 -6.11 -44.61
N PHE A 416 22.77 -5.79 -43.91
CA PHE A 416 21.41 -5.75 -44.41
C PHE A 416 20.84 -4.34 -44.29
N THR A 417 19.98 -3.97 -45.23
CA THR A 417 19.14 -2.76 -45.08
C THR A 417 17.77 -3.12 -44.52
N SER A 418 17.16 -2.23 -43.74
CA SER A 418 15.81 -2.44 -43.18
C SER A 418 14.80 -2.89 -44.26
N GLY A 419 14.09 -3.99 -43.99
CA GLY A 419 13.13 -4.62 -44.89
C GLY A 419 13.73 -5.57 -45.95
N GLU A 420 15.07 -5.66 -46.07
CA GLU A 420 15.72 -6.60 -46.97
C GLU A 420 15.48 -8.04 -46.50
N LYS A 421 15.05 -8.90 -47.42
CA LYS A 421 14.94 -10.34 -47.14
C LYS A 421 16.27 -11.02 -47.35
N PHE A 422 16.65 -11.88 -46.42
CA PHE A 422 17.86 -12.67 -46.54
C PHE A 422 17.62 -14.12 -46.13
N SER A 423 18.41 -15.03 -46.68
CA SER A 423 18.40 -16.43 -46.29
C SER A 423 19.71 -16.82 -45.62
N VAL A 424 19.62 -17.71 -44.63
CA VAL A 424 20.78 -18.46 -44.11
C VAL A 424 20.62 -19.90 -44.56
N VAL A 425 21.59 -20.37 -45.34
CA VAL A 425 21.59 -21.68 -46.00
C VAL A 425 22.71 -22.54 -45.42
N ILE A 426 22.37 -23.73 -44.92
CA ILE A 426 23.31 -24.72 -44.40
C ILE A 426 23.22 -25.98 -45.25
N GLU A 427 24.30 -26.35 -45.92
CA GLU A 427 24.41 -27.57 -46.72
C GLU A 427 25.35 -28.56 -46.04
N SER A 428 24.99 -29.84 -46.05
CA SER A 428 25.82 -30.93 -45.54
C SER A 428 26.86 -31.34 -46.58
N ASN A 429 28.11 -31.46 -46.13
CA ASN A 429 29.20 -32.05 -46.90
C ASN A 429 29.40 -33.55 -46.58
N ASN A 430 28.68 -34.12 -45.58
CA ASN A 430 28.72 -35.56 -45.28
C ASN A 430 27.62 -36.33 -46.03
N ASP A 431 27.86 -37.63 -46.26
CA ASP A 431 26.88 -38.59 -46.81
C ASP A 431 25.66 -38.82 -45.89
N SER A 432 25.75 -38.50 -44.59
CA SER A 432 24.65 -38.57 -43.63
C SER A 432 24.84 -37.56 -42.51
N SER A 433 23.96 -36.57 -42.45
CA SER A 433 24.00 -35.49 -41.45
C SER A 433 22.59 -35.16 -40.99
N TYR A 434 22.39 -35.07 -39.67
CA TYR A 434 21.07 -34.83 -39.10
C TYR A 434 20.96 -33.42 -38.55
N MET A 435 20.16 -32.59 -39.21
CA MET A 435 19.76 -31.28 -38.71
C MET A 435 18.42 -31.38 -37.98
N SER A 436 18.28 -30.59 -36.92
CA SER A 436 17.05 -30.53 -36.15
C SER A 436 15.99 -29.66 -36.87
N PHE A 437 14.75 -30.15 -36.91
CA PHE A 437 13.58 -29.41 -37.40
C PHE A 437 12.49 -29.37 -36.33
N SER A 438 11.82 -28.23 -36.19
CA SER A 438 10.68 -28.04 -35.30
C SER A 438 9.38 -28.08 -36.10
N SER A 439 8.43 -28.96 -35.75
CA SER A 439 7.18 -29.16 -36.51
C SER A 439 5.93 -28.78 -35.71
N SER A 440 4.89 -28.31 -36.41
CA SER A 440 3.58 -27.99 -35.83
C SER A 440 2.75 -29.23 -35.44
N LEU A 441 3.24 -30.45 -35.71
CA LEU A 441 2.55 -31.69 -35.34
C LEU A 441 2.71 -32.04 -33.86
N LEU A 442 3.71 -31.47 -33.20
CA LEU A 442 4.14 -31.81 -31.84
C LEU A 442 4.15 -30.60 -30.90
N THR A 443 4.04 -29.40 -31.48
CA THR A 443 4.05 -28.11 -30.81
C THR A 443 2.87 -27.31 -31.36
N ASN A 444 2.30 -26.36 -30.60
CA ASN A 444 1.26 -25.46 -31.10
C ASN A 444 1.82 -24.38 -32.07
N GLN A 445 2.87 -24.72 -32.84
CA GLN A 445 3.59 -23.78 -33.69
C GLN A 445 2.78 -23.30 -34.89
N ASN A 446 2.83 -22.00 -35.13
CA ASN A 446 2.18 -21.32 -36.25
C ASN A 446 3.14 -21.17 -37.45
N CYS A 447 3.51 -22.29 -38.07
CA CYS A 447 4.37 -22.29 -39.26
C CYS A 447 3.68 -21.64 -40.47
N LYS A 448 4.46 -20.95 -41.31
CA LYS A 448 4.03 -20.23 -42.53
C LYS A 448 4.89 -20.65 -43.71
N GLU A 449 4.29 -20.65 -44.90
CA GLU A 449 4.96 -20.89 -46.18
C GLU A 449 6.10 -19.90 -46.44
N ASN A 450 7.10 -20.32 -47.22
CA ASN A 450 8.25 -19.55 -47.71
C ASN A 450 9.22 -19.01 -46.65
N ASN A 451 9.21 -19.55 -45.43
CA ASN A 451 10.13 -19.16 -44.36
C ASN A 451 11.23 -20.18 -44.08
N SER A 452 11.04 -21.45 -44.45
CA SER A 452 12.05 -22.49 -44.29
C SER A 452 12.02 -23.45 -45.46
N TYR A 453 13.20 -23.92 -45.88
CA TYR A 453 13.39 -24.74 -47.05
C TYR A 453 14.28 -25.94 -46.71
N ILE A 454 14.07 -27.04 -47.42
CA ILE A 454 14.94 -28.21 -47.40
C ILE A 454 15.54 -28.45 -48.79
N LEU A 455 16.76 -28.98 -48.80
CA LEU A 455 17.43 -29.46 -50.00
C LEU A 455 17.42 -30.98 -50.00
N SER A 456 16.81 -31.56 -51.03
CA SER A 456 16.73 -33.01 -51.22
C SER A 456 16.83 -33.32 -52.70
N HIS A 457 17.67 -34.29 -53.09
CA HIS A 457 17.92 -34.64 -54.48
C HIS A 457 18.33 -33.42 -55.32
N SER A 458 19.15 -32.54 -54.74
CA SER A 458 19.60 -31.28 -55.34
C SER A 458 18.47 -30.32 -55.75
N GLN A 459 17.29 -30.42 -55.13
CA GLN A 459 16.16 -29.51 -55.34
C GLN A 459 15.73 -28.87 -54.02
N TRP A 460 15.56 -27.55 -54.05
CA TRP A 460 15.01 -26.79 -52.92
C TRP A 460 13.49 -26.88 -52.94
N SER A 461 12.90 -27.07 -51.76
CA SER A 461 11.46 -27.06 -51.59
C SER A 461 11.08 -26.51 -50.22
N ASP A 462 9.92 -25.87 -50.15
CA ASP A 462 9.40 -25.31 -48.90
C ASP A 462 9.13 -26.43 -47.88
N ALA A 463 9.72 -26.30 -46.69
CA ALA A 463 9.59 -27.24 -45.59
C ALA A 463 8.14 -27.35 -45.09
N TYR A 464 7.35 -26.29 -45.26
CA TYR A 464 5.93 -26.27 -44.89
C TYR A 464 5.12 -27.32 -45.65
N ASN A 465 5.47 -27.56 -46.92
CA ASN A 465 4.75 -28.43 -47.84
C ASN A 465 5.26 -29.87 -47.89
N GLN A 466 6.26 -30.22 -47.07
CA GLN A 466 6.87 -31.54 -47.10
C GLN A 466 6.05 -32.58 -46.33
N PRO A 467 5.71 -33.74 -46.92
CA PRO A 467 4.95 -34.78 -46.24
C PRO A 467 5.65 -35.34 -44.99
N ASP A 468 6.98 -35.47 -45.03
CA ASP A 468 7.77 -36.19 -44.03
C ASP A 468 8.04 -35.38 -42.74
N ILE A 469 7.97 -34.05 -42.84
CA ILE A 469 8.21 -33.12 -41.72
C ILE A 469 7.04 -32.18 -41.44
N SER A 470 6.10 -32.05 -42.38
CA SER A 470 4.84 -31.29 -42.38
C SER A 470 4.79 -30.07 -41.45
N ARG A 471 4.80 -28.86 -42.04
CA ARG A 471 4.75 -27.59 -41.31
C ARG A 471 5.88 -27.49 -40.30
N ALA A 472 7.11 -27.49 -40.81
CA ALA A 472 8.30 -27.43 -39.98
C ALA A 472 9.24 -26.28 -40.37
N TYR A 473 10.03 -25.85 -39.40
CA TYR A 473 11.15 -24.94 -39.61
C TYR A 473 12.46 -25.62 -39.21
N ALA A 474 13.49 -25.45 -40.04
CA ALA A 474 14.85 -25.82 -39.67
C ALA A 474 15.28 -25.03 -38.43
N SER A 475 16.03 -25.66 -37.52
CA SER A 475 16.67 -24.96 -36.40
C SER A 475 17.86 -24.14 -36.91
N ILE A 476 17.60 -23.12 -37.71
CA ILE A 476 18.59 -22.17 -38.24
C ILE A 476 18.19 -20.78 -37.76
N LYS A 477 19.16 -20.02 -37.25
CA LYS A 477 18.97 -18.66 -36.74
C LYS A 477 20.07 -17.75 -37.24
N ALA A 478 19.77 -16.45 -37.27
CA ALA A 478 20.73 -15.39 -37.54
C ALA A 478 20.76 -14.39 -36.39
N PHE A 479 21.93 -13.86 -36.09
CA PHE A 479 22.15 -12.90 -35.02
C PHE A 479 22.89 -11.70 -35.57
N THR A 480 22.32 -10.52 -35.39
CA THR A 480 22.81 -9.28 -36.00
C THR A 480 23.06 -8.23 -34.92
N SER A 481 23.83 -7.20 -35.25
CA SER A 481 23.95 -5.98 -34.45
C SER A 481 23.47 -4.79 -35.25
N ASP A 482 22.78 -3.86 -34.60
CA ASP A 482 22.30 -2.63 -35.23
C ASP A 482 23.49 -1.74 -35.61
N LEU A 483 23.40 -1.06 -36.76
CA LEU A 483 24.36 -0.03 -37.15
C LEU A 483 24.07 1.32 -36.50
N ASP A 484 22.82 1.53 -36.06
CA ASP A 484 22.35 2.73 -35.39
C ASP A 484 21.58 2.38 -34.11
N ASN A 485 22.09 2.85 -32.98
CA ASN A 485 21.53 2.59 -31.66
C ASN A 485 20.55 3.69 -31.19
N SER A 486 20.19 4.63 -32.08
CA SER A 486 19.36 5.80 -31.74
C SER A 486 18.00 5.39 -31.17
N GLU A 487 17.35 4.37 -31.73
CA GLU A 487 16.04 3.88 -31.25
C GLU A 487 16.13 3.33 -29.83
N VAL A 488 17.11 2.46 -29.56
CA VAL A 488 17.32 1.89 -28.22
C VAL A 488 17.69 2.98 -27.21
N THR A 489 18.49 3.97 -27.63
CA THR A 489 18.83 5.13 -26.81
C THR A 489 17.59 5.96 -26.47
N GLU A 490 16.69 6.17 -27.43
CA GLU A 490 15.44 6.90 -27.22
C GLU A 490 14.46 6.12 -26.33
N ASN A 491 14.38 4.80 -26.50
CA ASN A 491 13.63 3.90 -25.62
C ASN A 491 14.12 3.94 -24.17
N LEU A 492 15.45 3.94 -23.95
CA LEU A 492 16.02 4.10 -22.61
C LEU A 492 15.74 5.48 -22.01
N LYS A 493 15.88 6.56 -22.79
CA LYS A 493 15.51 7.92 -22.34
C LYS A 493 14.05 7.99 -21.94
N LYS A 494 13.16 7.38 -22.73
CA LYS A 494 11.73 7.31 -22.42
C LYS A 494 11.47 6.52 -21.14
N ALA A 495 12.08 5.34 -20.99
CA ALA A 495 11.92 4.52 -19.79
C ALA A 495 12.43 5.22 -18.52
N VAL A 496 13.55 5.94 -18.61
CA VAL A 496 14.06 6.77 -17.51
C VAL A 496 13.06 7.87 -17.16
N SER A 497 12.56 8.60 -18.16
CA SER A 497 11.56 9.66 -17.96
C SER A 497 10.26 9.12 -17.35
N ASP A 498 9.78 7.97 -17.81
CA ASP A 498 8.57 7.34 -17.28
C ASP A 498 8.77 6.96 -15.81
N ALA A 499 9.91 6.35 -15.47
CA ALA A 499 10.25 5.95 -14.09
C ALA A 499 10.43 7.16 -13.15
N GLU A 500 11.04 8.26 -13.61
CA GLU A 500 11.19 9.49 -12.81
C GLU A 500 9.85 10.19 -12.53
N ASN A 501 8.91 10.09 -13.46
CA ASN A 501 7.58 10.71 -13.36
C ASN A 501 6.54 9.79 -12.73
N ILE A 502 6.95 8.63 -12.22
CA ILE A 502 6.03 7.74 -11.53
C ILE A 502 5.40 8.49 -10.35
N ASN A 503 4.08 8.40 -10.22
CA ASN A 503 3.39 9.06 -9.12
C ASN A 503 3.83 8.40 -7.81
N LYS A 504 4.63 9.09 -7.01
CA LYS A 504 5.18 8.58 -5.74
C LYS A 504 4.10 8.10 -4.76
N SER A 505 2.87 8.62 -4.84
CA SER A 505 1.74 8.11 -4.04
C SER A 505 1.28 6.69 -4.41
N LYS A 506 1.68 6.18 -5.58
CA LYS A 506 1.44 4.80 -6.01
C LYS A 506 2.56 3.84 -5.60
N ILE A 507 3.67 4.35 -5.04
CA ILE A 507 4.76 3.50 -4.59
C ILE A 507 4.40 2.95 -3.22
N SER A 508 4.34 1.63 -3.13
CA SER A 508 3.91 0.89 -1.95
C SER A 508 5.07 0.34 -1.11
N SER A 509 6.30 0.38 -1.63
CA SER A 509 7.49 -0.15 -0.95
C SER A 509 8.73 0.74 -1.08
N GLU A 510 9.28 1.20 0.05
CA GLU A 510 10.52 1.97 0.11
C GLU A 510 11.73 1.18 -0.44
N LYS A 511 11.78 -0.13 -0.17
CA LYS A 511 12.82 -1.02 -0.71
C LYS A 511 12.86 -0.98 -2.23
N TYR A 512 11.70 -1.15 -2.88
CA TYR A 512 11.63 -1.15 -4.33
C TYR A 512 11.72 0.26 -4.92
N ALA A 513 11.30 1.30 -4.18
CA ALA A 513 11.58 2.68 -4.53
C ALA A 513 13.09 2.96 -4.62
N ASN A 514 13.86 2.49 -3.64
CA ASN A 514 15.31 2.65 -3.61
C ASN A 514 15.99 1.86 -4.74
N LEU A 515 15.52 0.65 -5.03
CA LEU A 515 16.02 -0.14 -6.18
C LEU A 515 15.70 0.54 -7.51
N LEU A 516 14.49 1.09 -7.68
CA LEU A 516 14.09 1.85 -8.86
C LEU A 516 14.96 3.10 -9.02
N ASN A 517 15.19 3.87 -7.96
CA ASN A 517 16.06 5.05 -7.98
C ASN A 517 17.52 4.70 -8.34
N ASN A 518 18.07 3.63 -7.75
CA ASN A 518 19.41 3.15 -8.10
C ASN A 518 19.48 2.75 -9.58
N GLN A 519 18.41 2.11 -10.09
CA GLN A 519 18.35 1.73 -11.50
C GLN A 519 18.20 2.94 -12.42
N ILE A 520 17.46 3.99 -12.04
CA ILE A 520 17.38 5.26 -12.77
C ILE A 520 18.77 5.86 -12.93
N GLU A 521 19.55 5.94 -11.85
CA GLU A 521 20.90 6.51 -11.89
C GLU A 521 21.88 5.64 -12.71
N ALA A 522 21.79 4.31 -12.58
CA ALA A 522 22.55 3.40 -13.43
C ALA A 522 22.22 3.61 -14.92
N SER A 523 20.94 3.71 -15.28
CA SER A 523 20.47 3.96 -16.64
C SER A 523 20.93 5.31 -17.20
N LYS A 524 20.95 6.38 -16.38
CA LYS A 524 21.53 7.67 -16.77
C LYS A 524 23.04 7.58 -17.03
N SER A 525 23.75 6.81 -16.21
CA SER A 525 25.18 6.55 -16.44
C SER A 525 25.41 5.85 -17.78
N LEU A 526 24.55 4.91 -18.18
CA LEU A 526 24.63 4.28 -19.50
C LEU A 526 24.38 5.30 -20.64
N LEU A 527 23.37 6.16 -20.52
CA LEU A 527 23.07 7.21 -21.52
C LEU A 527 24.19 8.22 -21.72
N SER A 528 25.05 8.42 -20.71
CA SER A 528 26.23 9.29 -20.78
C SER A 528 27.50 8.58 -21.25
N ASN A 529 27.48 7.24 -21.34
CA ASN A 529 28.60 6.44 -21.77
C ASN A 529 28.49 6.12 -23.27
N SER A 530 29.27 6.79 -24.11
CA SER A 530 29.30 6.57 -25.57
C SER A 530 29.83 5.19 -25.99
N SER A 531 30.31 4.37 -25.05
CA SER A 531 30.80 3.00 -25.29
C SER A 531 29.87 1.91 -24.76
N CYS A 532 28.69 2.29 -24.26
CA CYS A 532 27.67 1.33 -23.81
C CYS A 532 27.15 0.50 -25.01
N SER A 533 26.93 -0.80 -24.80
CA SER A 533 26.30 -1.64 -25.81
C SER A 533 24.79 -1.41 -25.89
N VAL A 534 24.19 -1.80 -27.02
CA VAL A 534 22.72 -1.85 -27.20
C VAL A 534 22.09 -2.72 -26.12
N GLN A 535 22.71 -3.87 -25.84
CA GLN A 535 22.09 -4.83 -24.95
C GLN A 535 22.16 -4.44 -23.47
N ASP A 536 23.19 -3.70 -23.04
CA ASP A 536 23.23 -3.10 -21.70
C ASP A 536 22.09 -2.08 -21.55
N MET A 537 21.78 -1.30 -22.60
CA MET A 537 20.64 -0.39 -22.62
C MET A 537 19.29 -1.13 -22.60
N ASN A 538 19.14 -2.22 -23.36
CA ASN A 538 17.93 -3.05 -23.34
C ASN A 538 17.69 -3.68 -21.96
N ASN A 539 18.74 -4.22 -21.32
CA ASN A 539 18.67 -4.73 -19.95
C ASN A 539 18.26 -3.62 -18.97
N ALA A 540 18.78 -2.41 -19.13
CA ALA A 540 18.41 -1.26 -18.29
C ALA A 540 16.92 -0.87 -18.46
N VAL A 541 16.38 -0.90 -19.69
CA VAL A 541 14.94 -0.71 -19.93
C VAL A 541 14.10 -1.77 -19.24
N ILE A 542 14.51 -3.05 -19.33
CA ILE A 542 13.83 -4.17 -18.68
C ILE A 542 13.83 -3.98 -17.15
N LEU A 543 14.98 -3.66 -16.56
CA LEU A 543 15.11 -3.47 -15.11
C LEU A 543 14.31 -2.27 -14.59
N LEU A 544 14.28 -1.16 -15.33
CA LEU A 544 13.45 0.00 -14.97
C LEU A 544 11.97 -0.39 -14.87
N LYS A 545 11.44 -1.05 -15.90
CA LYS A 545 10.04 -1.52 -15.92
C LYS A 545 9.77 -2.53 -14.82
N TYR A 546 10.70 -3.45 -14.56
CA TYR A 546 10.58 -4.45 -13.50
C TYR A 546 10.52 -3.80 -12.12
N TYR A 547 11.42 -2.87 -11.81
CA TYR A 547 11.42 -2.19 -10.52
C TYR A 547 10.26 -1.22 -10.36
N GLU A 548 9.78 -0.61 -11.45
CA GLU A 548 8.52 0.13 -11.48
C GLU A 548 7.34 -0.76 -11.09
N GLU A 549 7.17 -1.91 -11.76
CA GLU A 549 6.13 -2.91 -11.44
C GLU A 549 6.21 -3.32 -9.96
N LYS A 550 7.41 -3.64 -9.46
CA LYS A 550 7.61 -4.04 -8.06
C LYS A 550 7.40 -2.90 -7.06
N ALA A 551 7.67 -1.65 -7.45
CA ALA A 551 7.46 -0.50 -6.59
C ALA A 551 5.96 -0.16 -6.46
N VAL A 552 5.16 -0.44 -7.49
CA VAL A 552 3.70 -0.19 -7.48
C VAL A 552 2.93 -1.35 -6.84
N ASP A 553 3.26 -2.60 -7.19
CA ASP A 553 2.46 -3.79 -6.80
C ASP A 553 2.84 -4.38 -5.43
N ALA A 554 3.80 -3.80 -4.72
CA ALA A 554 4.16 -4.28 -3.38
C ALA A 554 3.02 -4.05 -2.36
N PRO A 555 2.90 -4.91 -1.34
CA PRO A 555 2.03 -4.60 -0.22
C PRO A 555 2.55 -3.36 0.53
N TYR A 556 1.64 -2.48 0.95
CA TYR A 556 1.99 -1.38 1.84
C TYR A 556 2.29 -1.93 3.24
N GLU A 557 3.49 -1.66 3.75
CA GLU A 557 3.97 -2.22 5.02
C GLU A 557 3.78 -1.20 6.16
N ILE A 558 2.99 -1.55 7.17
CA ILE A 558 2.80 -0.75 8.39
C ILE A 558 3.71 -1.31 9.47
N SER A 559 4.79 -0.58 9.79
CA SER A 559 5.77 -0.97 10.82
C SER A 559 5.86 0.05 11.97
N SER A 560 5.04 1.12 11.92
CA SER A 560 4.97 2.17 12.91
C SER A 560 3.62 2.92 12.84
N ILE A 561 3.35 3.77 13.84
CA ILE A 561 2.18 4.66 13.84
C ILE A 561 2.30 5.72 12.72
N ASP A 562 3.52 6.16 12.41
CA ASP A 562 3.76 7.14 11.35
C ASP A 562 3.44 6.55 9.96
N ASP A 563 3.79 5.28 9.72
CA ASP A 563 3.41 4.56 8.49
C ASP A 563 1.88 4.47 8.38
N TYR A 564 1.20 4.20 9.50
CA TYR A 564 -0.26 4.16 9.54
C TYR A 564 -0.90 5.51 9.20
N PHE A 565 -0.40 6.63 9.74
CA PHE A 565 -0.91 7.96 9.38
C PHE A 565 -0.59 8.35 7.94
N THR A 566 0.57 7.93 7.42
CA THR A 566 0.91 8.11 6.01
C THR A 566 -0.08 7.36 5.11
N LEU A 567 -0.48 6.14 5.49
CA LEU A 567 -1.52 5.40 4.76
C LEU A 567 -2.88 6.11 4.79
N ILE A 568 -3.28 6.67 5.94
CA ILE A 568 -4.51 7.49 6.05
C ILE A 568 -4.46 8.67 5.07
N GLU A 569 -3.33 9.36 4.97
CA GLU A 569 -3.16 10.48 4.04
C GLU A 569 -3.31 10.03 2.58
N ILE A 570 -2.68 8.90 2.24
CA ILE A 570 -2.79 8.26 0.91
C ILE A 570 -4.26 7.96 0.58
N CYS A 571 -4.97 7.31 1.50
CA CYS A 571 -6.36 6.91 1.29
C CYS A 571 -7.31 8.11 1.17
N ASN A 572 -7.24 9.06 2.10
CA ASN A 572 -8.21 10.16 2.18
C ASN A 572 -7.93 11.30 1.20
N ASN A 573 -6.66 11.70 1.00
CA ASN A 573 -6.34 12.89 0.20
C ASN A 573 -6.18 12.59 -1.29
N TYR A 574 -5.77 11.37 -1.64
CA TYR A 574 -5.46 11.00 -3.02
C TYR A 574 -6.47 10.03 -3.64
N GLY A 575 -7.46 9.57 -2.87
CA GLY A 575 -8.51 8.65 -3.34
C GLY A 575 -7.97 7.28 -3.77
N TYR A 576 -6.78 6.90 -3.30
CA TYR A 576 -6.11 5.66 -3.66
C TYR A 576 -5.93 4.76 -2.44
N ILE A 577 -6.26 3.48 -2.57
CA ILE A 577 -6.03 2.47 -1.53
C ILE A 577 -5.09 1.41 -2.11
N PRO A 578 -3.92 1.13 -1.49
CA PRO A 578 -3.05 0.04 -1.93
C PRO A 578 -3.81 -1.29 -1.99
N GLU A 579 -3.58 -2.14 -3.00
CA GLU A 579 -4.33 -3.39 -3.17
C GLU A 579 -4.11 -4.41 -2.03
N LYS A 580 -2.92 -4.36 -1.40
CA LYS A 580 -2.54 -5.18 -0.25
C LYS A 580 -1.86 -4.32 0.80
N ILE A 581 -2.21 -4.52 2.05
CA ILE A 581 -1.64 -3.83 3.20
C ILE A 581 -1.26 -4.89 4.25
N ASN A 582 -0.06 -4.78 4.80
CA ASN A 582 0.49 -5.69 5.80
C ASN A 582 0.78 -4.92 7.08
N LEU A 583 0.32 -5.44 8.21
CA LEU A 583 0.74 -4.98 9.53
C LEU A 583 1.90 -5.88 9.99
N ASN A 584 3.05 -5.29 10.34
CA ASN A 584 4.26 -6.02 10.74
C ASN A 584 4.63 -5.83 12.21
N THR A 585 3.88 -5.00 12.92
CA THR A 585 4.10 -4.73 14.34
C THR A 585 2.77 -4.44 15.03
N ASP A 586 2.76 -4.60 16.35
CA ASP A 586 1.69 -4.03 17.17
C ASP A 586 1.75 -2.50 17.13
N LEU A 587 0.57 -1.85 17.11
CA LEU A 587 0.41 -0.40 17.22
C LEU A 587 -0.28 -0.06 18.54
N ASP A 588 0.29 0.84 19.33
CA ASP A 588 -0.28 1.27 20.61
C ASP A 588 -0.48 2.79 20.64
N PHE A 589 -1.75 3.21 20.68
CA PHE A 589 -2.16 4.61 20.64
C PHE A 589 -2.31 5.24 22.04
N ALA A 590 -1.79 4.63 23.10
CA ALA A 590 -1.92 5.15 24.48
C ALA A 590 -1.46 6.61 24.65
N ASP A 591 -0.40 7.02 23.94
CA ASP A 591 0.14 8.39 23.97
C ASP A 591 -0.54 9.33 22.96
N TYR A 592 -1.54 8.85 22.20
CA TYR A 592 -2.23 9.62 21.18
C TYR A 592 -3.65 9.99 21.63
N ASP A 593 -3.80 11.24 22.08
CA ASP A 593 -5.05 11.70 22.69
C ASP A 593 -6.16 12.09 21.72
N LYS A 594 -5.85 12.27 20.44
CA LYS A 594 -6.80 12.71 19.41
C LYS A 594 -7.54 11.53 18.80
N GLU A 595 -8.72 11.81 18.24
CA GLU A 595 -9.43 10.86 17.40
C GLU A 595 -8.64 10.59 16.11
N VAL A 596 -8.62 9.33 15.69
CA VAL A 596 -8.02 8.83 14.46
C VAL A 596 -9.12 8.65 13.42
N PRO A 597 -9.00 9.25 12.22
CA PRO A 597 -10.01 9.09 11.19
C PRO A 597 -10.01 7.66 10.62
N PRO A 598 -11.14 7.20 10.05
CA PRO A 598 -11.22 5.90 9.40
C PRO A 598 -10.25 5.72 8.22
N LEU A 599 -9.79 4.48 8.02
CA LEU A 599 -8.98 4.06 6.89
C LEU A 599 -9.86 3.79 5.66
N CYS A 600 -10.33 4.83 4.99
CA CYS A 600 -11.16 4.75 3.78
C CYS A 600 -10.71 5.76 2.72
N ASN A 601 -11.21 5.62 1.48
CA ASN A 601 -11.02 6.63 0.45
C ASN A 601 -11.92 7.85 0.67
N SER A 602 -11.78 8.88 -0.17
CA SER A 602 -12.64 10.08 -0.18
C SER A 602 -14.14 9.80 -0.27
N ASP A 603 -14.53 8.65 -0.83
CA ASP A 603 -15.93 8.23 -0.97
C ASP A 603 -16.44 7.46 0.26
N GLY A 604 -15.58 7.24 1.26
CA GLY A 604 -15.91 6.59 2.53
C GLY A 604 -15.83 5.06 2.52
N TYR A 605 -15.19 4.46 1.50
CA TYR A 605 -15.06 3.00 1.36
C TYR A 605 -13.60 2.51 1.42
N PHE A 606 -13.41 1.32 1.96
CA PHE A 606 -12.17 0.56 1.94
C PHE A 606 -12.38 -0.76 1.20
N SER A 607 -11.54 -1.04 0.21
CA SER A 607 -11.72 -2.15 -0.75
C SER A 607 -10.50 -3.08 -0.90
N SER A 608 -9.51 -2.93 -0.01
CA SER A 608 -8.23 -3.63 -0.10
C SER A 608 -8.19 -4.96 0.66
N VAL A 609 -7.10 -5.71 0.47
CA VAL A 609 -6.71 -6.85 1.31
C VAL A 609 -5.80 -6.37 2.45
N PHE A 610 -6.24 -6.49 3.69
CA PHE A 610 -5.47 -6.15 4.88
C PHE A 610 -5.06 -7.42 5.64
N TYR A 611 -3.76 -7.66 5.76
CA TYR A 611 -3.18 -8.72 6.56
C TYR A 611 -2.70 -8.15 7.89
N GLY A 612 -3.40 -8.49 8.97
CA GLY A 612 -2.97 -8.18 10.34
C GLY A 612 -1.76 -8.98 10.78
N ASN A 613 -1.46 -10.11 10.13
CA ASN A 613 -0.33 -11.00 10.43
C ASN A 613 -0.22 -11.39 11.92
N ASN A 614 -1.35 -11.48 12.62
CA ASN A 614 -1.49 -11.74 14.07
C ASN A 614 -0.98 -10.59 14.98
N HIS A 615 -0.85 -9.38 14.46
CA HIS A 615 -0.53 -8.18 15.24
C HIS A 615 -1.77 -7.52 15.84
N THR A 616 -1.54 -6.66 16.83
CA THR A 616 -2.58 -6.00 17.62
C THR A 616 -2.53 -4.48 17.51
N ILE A 617 -3.69 -3.85 17.36
CA ILE A 617 -3.89 -2.41 17.49
C ILE A 617 -4.54 -2.11 18.85
N LYS A 618 -3.91 -1.26 19.67
CA LYS A 618 -4.30 -1.01 21.07
C LYS A 618 -4.63 0.46 21.34
N ASN A 619 -5.58 0.69 22.24
CA ASN A 619 -5.87 1.99 22.85
C ASN A 619 -6.27 3.11 21.86
N ILE A 620 -6.78 2.74 20.68
CA ILE A 620 -7.12 3.68 19.61
C ILE A 620 -8.45 4.39 19.88
N LYS A 621 -8.49 5.73 19.72
CA LYS A 621 -9.73 6.53 19.69
C LYS A 621 -10.16 6.69 18.24
N ILE A 622 -11.19 5.97 17.80
CA ILE A 622 -11.66 5.96 16.40
C ILE A 622 -12.70 7.07 16.23
N GLY A 623 -12.41 8.04 15.37
CA GLY A 623 -13.29 9.17 15.08
C GLY A 623 -14.46 8.82 14.15
N SER A 624 -15.36 9.78 13.95
CA SER A 624 -16.45 9.68 12.98
C SER A 624 -16.13 10.44 11.69
N THR A 625 -16.60 9.94 10.54
CA THR A 625 -16.55 10.64 9.25
C THR A 625 -17.93 10.69 8.59
N LYS A 626 -18.16 11.69 7.74
CA LYS A 626 -19.41 11.80 6.96
C LYS A 626 -19.17 11.35 5.53
N ASN A 627 -20.02 10.45 5.01
CA ASN A 627 -20.18 10.26 3.58
C ASN A 627 -21.44 10.97 3.08
N GLU A 628 -21.74 10.90 1.77
CA GLU A 628 -22.86 11.61 1.12
C GLU A 628 -24.25 11.33 1.75
N LEU A 629 -24.39 10.27 2.56
CA LEU A 629 -25.67 9.79 3.07
C LEU A 629 -25.72 9.61 4.60
N ASN A 630 -24.59 9.39 5.29
CA ASN A 630 -24.56 9.02 6.70
C ASN A 630 -23.27 9.43 7.43
N ASN A 631 -23.39 9.66 8.75
CA ASN A 631 -22.26 9.72 9.67
C ASN A 631 -21.84 8.30 10.07
N ILE A 632 -20.57 7.92 9.89
CA ILE A 632 -20.06 6.56 10.15
C ILE A 632 -18.83 6.58 11.07
N SER A 633 -18.62 5.50 11.82
CA SER A 633 -17.39 5.31 12.61
C SER A 633 -16.92 3.86 12.61
N GLY A 634 -15.63 3.65 12.37
CA GLY A 634 -14.96 2.37 12.44
C GLY A 634 -13.56 2.42 11.86
N PHE A 635 -12.67 1.51 12.28
CA PHE A 635 -11.25 1.56 11.92
C PHE A 635 -11.00 1.64 10.41
N PHE A 636 -11.74 0.85 9.63
CA PHE A 636 -11.70 0.82 8.16
C PHE A 636 -12.79 1.65 7.48
N GLY A 637 -13.58 2.42 8.22
CA GLY A 637 -14.71 3.17 7.66
C GLY A 637 -15.81 2.23 7.20
N SER A 638 -16.08 2.15 5.89
CA SER A 638 -17.00 1.18 5.29
C SER A 638 -16.23 0.18 4.42
N LEU A 639 -16.40 -1.12 4.62
CA LEU A 639 -15.78 -2.15 3.80
C LEU A 639 -16.63 -2.45 2.56
N GLN A 640 -16.02 -2.45 1.38
CA GLN A 640 -16.64 -2.86 0.11
C GLN A 640 -15.72 -3.81 -0.68
N GLY A 641 -16.05 -5.09 -0.72
CA GLY A 641 -15.21 -6.10 -1.39
C GLY A 641 -13.86 -6.38 -0.70
N ALA A 642 -13.60 -5.73 0.43
CA ALA A 642 -12.36 -5.85 1.20
C ALA A 642 -12.21 -7.21 1.88
N LYS A 643 -10.96 -7.57 2.18
CA LYS A 643 -10.60 -8.82 2.86
C LYS A 643 -9.68 -8.50 4.04
N ILE A 644 -10.09 -8.81 5.26
CA ILE A 644 -9.35 -8.53 6.49
C ILE A 644 -8.99 -9.86 7.16
N TYR A 645 -7.71 -10.06 7.45
CA TYR A 645 -7.16 -11.31 8.00
C TYR A 645 -6.36 -11.05 9.28
N ASP A 646 -6.44 -11.97 10.24
CA ASP A 646 -5.46 -12.14 11.33
C ASP A 646 -5.17 -10.86 12.15
N LEU A 647 -6.19 -10.05 12.46
CA LEU A 647 -6.03 -8.77 13.14
C LEU A 647 -6.68 -8.78 14.53
N THR A 648 -6.00 -8.24 15.54
CA THR A 648 -6.59 -7.96 16.86
C THR A 648 -6.74 -6.46 17.10
N ILE A 649 -7.91 -6.01 17.55
CA ILE A 649 -8.13 -4.66 18.08
C ILE A 649 -8.48 -4.73 19.56
N GLU A 650 -7.80 -3.95 20.38
CA GLU A 650 -7.93 -3.94 21.84
C GLU A 650 -8.09 -2.54 22.40
N ASN A 651 -8.97 -2.37 23.39
CA ASN A 651 -9.21 -1.11 24.08
C ASN A 651 -9.55 0.06 23.14
N ALA A 652 -10.23 -0.21 22.02
CA ALA A 652 -10.65 0.85 21.11
C ALA A 652 -11.83 1.62 21.68
N ASN A 653 -11.89 2.93 21.43
CA ASN A 653 -13.02 3.79 21.78
C ASN A 653 -13.58 4.43 20.49
N VAL A 654 -14.77 4.01 20.08
CA VAL A 654 -15.39 4.38 18.80
C VAL A 654 -16.36 5.54 19.00
N ALA A 655 -16.12 6.65 18.31
CA ALA A 655 -16.94 7.86 18.36
C ALA A 655 -18.40 7.57 17.94
N PRO A 656 -19.38 8.31 18.49
CA PRO A 656 -20.78 8.11 18.15
C PRO A 656 -21.09 8.52 16.70
N ALA A 657 -21.68 7.61 15.92
CA ALA A 657 -22.11 7.86 14.55
C ALA A 657 -23.45 7.17 14.22
N ASN A 658 -24.06 7.42 13.05
CA ASN A 658 -25.31 6.75 12.65
C ASN A 658 -25.09 5.24 12.52
N VAL A 659 -23.94 4.83 11.98
CA VAL A 659 -23.54 3.42 11.96
C VAL A 659 -22.11 3.30 12.47
N SER A 660 -21.91 2.46 13.48
CA SER A 660 -20.63 2.38 14.20
C SER A 660 -20.19 0.94 14.44
N GLY A 661 -18.91 0.65 14.27
CA GLY A 661 -18.33 -0.61 14.74
C GLY A 661 -16.82 -0.53 14.86
N VAL A 662 -16.20 -1.43 15.62
CA VAL A 662 -14.75 -1.29 15.91
C VAL A 662 -13.91 -1.49 14.66
N LEU A 663 -14.14 -2.55 13.89
CA LEU A 663 -13.45 -2.76 12.60
C LEU A 663 -14.06 -1.88 11.50
N SER A 664 -15.39 -1.81 11.40
CA SER A 664 -16.06 -1.09 10.33
C SER A 664 -17.46 -0.61 10.71
N ALA A 665 -17.95 0.45 10.09
CA ALA A 665 -19.36 0.82 10.15
C ALA A 665 -20.20 -0.14 9.29
N TYR A 666 -19.86 -0.26 8.01
CA TYR A 666 -20.55 -1.13 7.06
C TYR A 666 -19.63 -2.21 6.51
N ALA A 667 -20.15 -3.41 6.25
CA ALA A 667 -19.46 -4.44 5.49
C ALA A 667 -20.33 -4.93 4.34
N LYS A 668 -19.89 -4.70 3.09
CA LYS A 668 -20.61 -5.10 1.88
C LYS A 668 -19.72 -5.97 0.99
N TYR A 669 -20.13 -7.21 0.74
CA TYR A 669 -19.33 -8.19 0.00
C TYR A 669 -17.91 -8.38 0.57
N ALA A 670 -17.72 -8.15 1.87
CA ALA A 670 -16.43 -8.20 2.53
C ALA A 670 -16.18 -9.58 3.16
N ALA A 671 -14.91 -9.93 3.37
CA ALA A 671 -14.50 -11.10 4.13
C ALA A 671 -13.66 -10.67 5.33
N ILE A 672 -14.11 -11.02 6.53
CA ILE A 672 -13.41 -10.76 7.79
C ILE A 672 -13.12 -12.12 8.40
N LEU A 673 -11.83 -12.48 8.49
CA LEU A 673 -11.38 -13.81 8.85
C LEU A 673 -10.34 -13.73 9.98
N ASN A 674 -10.53 -14.55 11.01
CA ASN A 674 -9.59 -14.69 12.12
C ASN A 674 -9.27 -13.35 12.83
N CYS A 675 -10.28 -12.50 13.02
CA CYS A 675 -10.11 -11.20 13.66
C CYS A 675 -10.65 -11.21 15.10
N THR A 676 -9.98 -10.52 16.01
CA THR A 676 -10.38 -10.42 17.43
C THR A 676 -10.63 -8.97 17.82
N VAL A 677 -11.76 -8.68 18.48
CA VAL A 677 -12.04 -7.36 19.08
C VAL A 677 -12.27 -7.54 20.57
N LYS A 678 -11.45 -6.88 21.40
CA LYS A 678 -11.53 -7.01 22.86
C LYS A 678 -11.53 -5.69 23.60
N ASN A 679 -12.22 -5.67 24.74
CA ASN A 679 -12.26 -4.56 25.71
C ASN A 679 -12.57 -3.19 25.09
N SER A 680 -13.27 -3.16 23.94
CA SER A 680 -13.51 -1.96 23.17
C SER A 680 -14.90 -1.39 23.43
N THR A 681 -15.06 -0.08 23.26
CA THR A 681 -16.31 0.64 23.51
C THR A 681 -16.84 1.28 22.23
N VAL A 682 -18.12 1.08 21.91
CA VAL A 682 -18.82 1.76 20.80
C VAL A 682 -19.90 2.68 21.37
N ASN A 683 -19.75 4.00 21.19
CA ASN A 683 -20.57 5.01 21.86
C ASN A 683 -21.94 5.26 21.20
N TYR A 684 -22.92 5.65 22.02
CA TYR A 684 -24.29 5.95 21.58
C TYR A 684 -24.40 7.33 20.93
N ASN A 685 -25.12 7.43 19.82
CA ASN A 685 -25.47 8.68 19.17
C ASN A 685 -26.92 9.05 19.48
N TYR A 686 -27.11 9.93 20.46
CA TYR A 686 -28.44 10.38 20.92
C TYR A 686 -29.30 11.05 19.85
N PHE A 687 -28.69 11.57 18.79
CA PHE A 687 -29.36 12.35 17.76
C PHE A 687 -29.75 11.53 16.53
N SER A 688 -29.49 10.21 16.53
CA SER A 688 -29.79 9.34 15.40
C SER A 688 -31.04 8.50 15.64
N ASP A 689 -32.05 8.72 14.80
CA ASP A 689 -33.29 7.93 14.83
C ASP A 689 -33.13 6.48 14.37
N THR A 690 -31.96 6.12 13.83
CA THR A 690 -31.70 4.83 13.20
C THR A 690 -30.36 4.21 13.59
N GLN A 691 -29.74 4.61 14.71
CA GLN A 691 -28.38 4.19 15.03
C GLN A 691 -28.19 2.66 15.03
N SER A 692 -27.25 2.15 14.25
CA SER A 692 -26.82 0.74 14.28
C SER A 692 -25.39 0.59 14.80
N SER A 693 -25.12 -0.39 15.66
CA SER A 693 -23.80 -0.56 16.28
C SER A 693 -23.41 -2.02 16.53
N GLY A 694 -22.12 -2.35 16.39
CA GLY A 694 -21.60 -3.70 16.68
C GLY A 694 -20.10 -3.76 16.94
N ALA A 695 -19.61 -4.87 17.51
CA ALA A 695 -18.18 -4.98 17.87
C ALA A 695 -17.31 -5.17 16.63
N ILE A 696 -17.73 -6.00 15.67
CA ILE A 696 -16.99 -6.17 14.41
C ILE A 696 -17.45 -5.09 13.43
N CYS A 697 -18.73 -5.09 13.06
CA CYS A 697 -19.30 -4.08 12.19
C CYS A 697 -20.61 -3.52 12.76
N GLY A 698 -20.96 -2.28 12.40
CA GLY A 698 -22.32 -1.78 12.66
C GLY A 698 -23.36 -2.58 11.87
N GLU A 699 -23.19 -2.65 10.55
CA GLU A 699 -24.05 -3.39 9.63
C GLU A 699 -23.25 -4.26 8.64
N ALA A 700 -23.80 -5.42 8.28
CA ALA A 700 -23.18 -6.35 7.32
C ALA A 700 -24.17 -6.91 6.29
N TRP A 701 -23.84 -6.75 5.00
CA TRP A 701 -24.59 -7.23 3.84
C TRP A 701 -23.74 -8.12 2.94
N TYR A 702 -24.25 -9.32 2.64
CA TYR A 702 -23.60 -10.28 1.73
C TYR A 702 -22.12 -10.52 2.06
N SER A 703 -21.77 -10.44 3.34
CA SER A 703 -20.38 -10.53 3.81
C SER A 703 -20.16 -11.81 4.59
N SER A 704 -18.90 -12.19 4.74
CA SER A 704 -18.49 -13.34 5.56
C SER A 704 -17.69 -12.88 6.76
N VAL A 705 -18.11 -13.30 7.95
CA VAL A 705 -17.38 -13.08 9.21
C VAL A 705 -17.10 -14.46 9.78
N SER A 706 -15.84 -14.86 9.84
CA SER A 706 -15.50 -16.24 10.24
C SER A 706 -14.28 -16.30 11.14
N TYR A 707 -14.29 -17.25 12.08
CA TYR A 707 -13.24 -17.45 13.08
C TYR A 707 -12.93 -16.19 13.89
N CYS A 708 -13.91 -15.30 14.06
CA CYS A 708 -13.74 -14.04 14.77
C CYS A 708 -14.13 -14.18 16.25
N ASN A 709 -13.42 -13.47 17.13
CA ASN A 709 -13.68 -13.47 18.58
C ASN A 709 -14.02 -12.06 19.08
N VAL A 710 -15.06 -11.93 19.90
CA VAL A 710 -15.44 -10.67 20.54
C VAL A 710 -15.51 -10.84 22.06
N GLU A 711 -14.64 -10.17 22.81
CA GLU A 711 -14.51 -10.35 24.26
C GLU A 711 -14.52 -9.03 25.06
N GLY A 712 -15.35 -8.93 26.09
CA GLY A 712 -15.30 -7.81 27.04
C GLY A 712 -15.69 -6.44 26.48
N ASN A 713 -16.32 -6.38 25.30
CA ASN A 713 -16.67 -5.13 24.66
C ASN A 713 -17.92 -4.48 25.28
N THR A 714 -18.03 -3.16 25.17
CA THR A 714 -19.20 -2.39 25.60
C THR A 714 -19.80 -1.64 24.42
N ILE A 715 -21.03 -1.97 24.03
CA ILE A 715 -21.62 -1.51 22.77
C ILE A 715 -22.94 -0.82 23.06
N TYR A 716 -23.08 0.43 22.63
CA TYR A 716 -24.33 1.18 22.74
C TYR A 716 -24.92 1.44 21.35
N GLY A 717 -26.24 1.30 21.18
CA GLY A 717 -26.92 1.61 19.92
C GLY A 717 -28.44 1.60 20.05
N LYS A 718 -29.15 2.14 19.05
CA LYS A 718 -30.61 1.97 18.97
C LYS A 718 -30.94 0.56 18.50
N TYR A 719 -30.19 0.12 17.49
CA TYR A 719 -29.98 -1.26 17.09
C TYR A 719 -28.54 -1.64 17.47
N ALA A 720 -28.34 -2.63 18.33
CA ALA A 720 -27.01 -3.02 18.78
C ALA A 720 -26.78 -4.54 18.64
N SER A 721 -25.54 -4.93 18.37
CA SER A 721 -25.14 -6.32 18.09
C SER A 721 -23.79 -6.68 18.73
N GLU A 722 -23.60 -7.95 19.11
CA GLU A 722 -22.28 -8.48 19.51
C GLU A 722 -21.28 -8.49 18.34
N PHE A 723 -21.74 -8.73 17.11
CA PHE A 723 -20.87 -8.80 15.92
C PHE A 723 -21.24 -7.73 14.89
N ALA A 724 -22.39 -7.88 14.24
CA ALA A 724 -22.98 -6.89 13.34
C ALA A 724 -24.50 -7.07 13.20
N PHE A 725 -25.21 -6.01 12.82
CA PHE A 725 -26.63 -6.07 12.46
C PHE A 725 -26.72 -6.51 10.98
N SER A 726 -27.31 -7.67 10.66
CA SER A 726 -27.11 -8.29 9.34
C SER A 726 -28.38 -8.70 8.61
N VAL A 727 -28.35 -8.54 7.28
CA VAL A 727 -29.24 -9.19 6.31
C VAL A 727 -28.37 -10.00 5.34
N GLN A 728 -28.60 -11.32 5.25
CA GLN A 728 -27.95 -12.20 4.26
C GLN A 728 -26.42 -12.33 4.34
N SER A 729 -25.83 -12.21 5.53
CA SER A 729 -24.39 -12.46 5.78
C SER A 729 -24.14 -13.85 6.39
N ILE A 730 -22.94 -14.41 6.19
CA ILE A 730 -22.54 -15.74 6.68
C ILE A 730 -21.61 -15.56 7.88
N TYR A 731 -21.95 -16.21 8.99
CA TYR A 731 -21.09 -16.31 10.17
C TYR A 731 -20.59 -17.74 10.31
N GLY A 732 -19.31 -17.93 10.60
CA GLY A 732 -18.70 -19.25 10.69
C GLY A 732 -17.68 -19.36 11.81
N TYR A 733 -17.93 -20.21 12.81
CA TYR A 733 -16.99 -20.49 13.89
C TYR A 733 -16.52 -19.25 14.68
N CYS A 734 -17.42 -18.28 14.90
CA CYS A 734 -17.14 -17.12 15.74
C CYS A 734 -17.42 -17.43 17.23
N THR A 735 -16.81 -16.67 18.15
CA THR A 735 -16.99 -16.84 19.60
C THR A 735 -17.21 -15.50 20.30
N GLN A 736 -18.01 -15.49 21.39
CA GLN A 736 -18.28 -14.28 22.17
C GLN A 736 -18.12 -14.55 23.67
N LYS A 737 -17.64 -13.56 24.42
CA LYS A 737 -17.49 -13.69 25.87
C LYS A 737 -17.56 -12.35 26.61
N SER A 738 -18.40 -12.26 27.64
CA SER A 738 -18.43 -11.14 28.59
C SER A 738 -18.66 -9.75 27.96
N ASN A 739 -19.30 -9.69 26.79
CA ASN A 739 -19.69 -8.44 26.16
C ASN A 739 -20.90 -7.83 26.88
N LYS A 740 -20.97 -6.49 26.90
CA LYS A 740 -22.09 -5.70 27.40
C LYS A 740 -22.69 -4.92 26.25
N VAL A 741 -23.88 -5.34 25.80
CA VAL A 741 -24.57 -4.68 24.70
C VAL A 741 -25.81 -3.98 25.23
N TYR A 742 -25.92 -2.69 24.94
CA TYR A 742 -26.96 -1.78 25.39
C TYR A 742 -27.76 -1.30 24.18
N ALA A 743 -29.04 -1.66 24.14
CA ALA A 743 -29.97 -1.29 23.08
C ALA A 743 -31.22 -0.58 23.62
N THR A 744 -31.80 0.31 22.81
CA THR A 744 -33.11 0.95 23.10
C THR A 744 -34.27 0.41 22.27
N LYS A 745 -34.01 -0.24 21.12
CA LYS A 745 -35.06 -0.77 20.22
C LYS A 745 -34.91 -2.25 19.85
N SER A 746 -33.78 -2.65 19.27
CA SER A 746 -33.55 -4.07 18.95
C SER A 746 -32.14 -4.49 19.29
N LEU A 747 -32.01 -5.75 19.64
CA LEU A 747 -30.75 -6.39 20.00
C LEU A 747 -30.55 -7.62 19.11
N SER A 748 -29.43 -7.71 18.43
CA SER A 748 -29.03 -8.92 17.73
C SER A 748 -28.16 -9.80 18.64
N VAL A 749 -28.55 -11.05 18.81
CA VAL A 749 -27.91 -12.04 19.68
C VAL A 749 -27.19 -13.07 18.80
N PHE A 750 -25.94 -13.39 19.10
CA PHE A 750 -25.21 -14.44 18.39
C PHE A 750 -25.41 -15.79 19.05
N ASP A 751 -25.88 -16.77 18.28
CA ASP A 751 -25.93 -18.18 18.64
C ASP A 751 -24.64 -18.86 18.18
N GLU A 752 -23.75 -19.10 19.13
CA GLU A 752 -22.47 -19.77 18.91
C GLU A 752 -22.64 -21.21 18.41
N ALA A 753 -23.65 -21.94 18.90
CA ALA A 753 -23.84 -23.35 18.57
C ALA A 753 -24.23 -23.55 17.11
N ASN A 754 -25.01 -22.61 16.55
CA ASN A 754 -25.47 -22.66 15.16
C ASN A 754 -24.74 -21.69 14.24
N SER A 755 -23.80 -20.88 14.77
CA SER A 755 -23.10 -19.82 14.04
C SER A 755 -24.08 -18.88 13.31
N LYS A 756 -25.12 -18.41 14.02
CA LYS A 756 -26.18 -17.56 13.46
C LYS A 756 -26.45 -16.36 14.34
N MET A 757 -26.98 -15.30 13.71
CA MET A 757 -27.51 -14.13 14.41
C MET A 757 -29.03 -14.25 14.49
N SER A 758 -29.60 -14.08 15.68
CA SER A 758 -31.04 -13.97 15.91
C SER A 758 -31.37 -12.57 16.41
N ASN A 759 -32.46 -11.98 15.91
CA ASN A 759 -32.83 -10.60 16.27
C ASN A 759 -33.95 -10.61 17.30
N LEU A 760 -33.70 -10.03 18.47
CA LEU A 760 -34.72 -9.78 19.48
C LEU A 760 -35.24 -8.35 19.32
N SER A 761 -36.48 -8.23 18.88
CA SER A 761 -37.14 -6.92 18.70
C SER A 761 -37.99 -6.57 19.92
N PHE A 762 -37.89 -5.32 20.38
CA PHE A 762 -38.68 -4.80 21.49
C PHE A 762 -39.65 -3.74 20.97
N ILE A 763 -40.94 -3.94 21.24
CA ILE A 763 -42.00 -3.00 20.82
C ILE A 763 -42.50 -2.27 22.08
N PRO A 764 -42.13 -0.99 22.29
CA PRO A 764 -42.66 -0.17 23.37
C PRO A 764 -44.08 0.31 23.04
N ALA A 765 -44.99 0.27 24.02
CA ALA A 765 -46.35 0.76 23.90
C ALA A 765 -46.58 1.94 24.86
N PRO A 766 -45.94 3.12 24.68
CA PRO A 766 -45.96 3.94 23.46
C PRO A 766 -44.57 4.36 22.91
N ALA A 767 -44.55 4.97 21.72
CA ALA A 767 -43.38 5.28 20.87
C ALA A 767 -42.21 6.08 21.50
N ASN A 768 -42.36 6.62 22.71
CA ASN A 768 -41.41 7.54 23.35
C ASN A 768 -40.90 7.04 24.72
N SER A 769 -40.92 5.73 24.95
CA SER A 769 -40.46 5.14 26.22
C SER A 769 -39.27 4.23 25.96
N ASP A 770 -38.06 4.74 26.21
CA ASP A 770 -36.85 3.98 25.95
C ASP A 770 -36.65 2.91 27.02
N ILE A 771 -36.68 1.65 26.57
CA ILE A 771 -36.45 0.47 27.38
C ILE A 771 -34.97 0.14 27.28
N PHE A 772 -34.28 0.13 28.42
CA PHE A 772 -32.87 -0.27 28.45
C PHE A 772 -32.76 -1.80 28.48
N ILE A 773 -32.06 -2.34 27.49
CA ILE A 773 -31.81 -3.77 27.32
C ILE A 773 -30.31 -4.00 27.43
N GLU A 774 -29.89 -4.85 28.37
CA GLU A 774 -28.50 -5.28 28.55
C GLU A 774 -28.36 -6.76 28.25
N MET A 775 -27.49 -7.09 27.32
CA MET A 775 -27.10 -8.48 27.09
C MET A 775 -25.94 -8.89 28.01
N ARG A 776 -26.03 -10.08 28.62
CA ARG A 776 -24.94 -10.77 29.32
C ARG A 776 -24.85 -12.22 28.90
N ASP A 777 -23.76 -12.90 29.23
CA ASP A 777 -23.41 -14.25 28.77
C ASP A 777 -24.60 -15.23 28.69
N ASN A 778 -25.45 -15.31 29.72
CA ASN A 778 -26.57 -16.27 29.78
C ASN A 778 -27.98 -15.65 29.75
N TYR A 779 -28.11 -14.33 29.81
CA TYR A 779 -29.42 -13.69 29.92
C TYR A 779 -29.45 -12.31 29.28
N VAL A 780 -30.61 -11.91 28.77
CA VAL A 780 -30.93 -10.54 28.41
C VAL A 780 -31.67 -9.90 29.58
N ARG A 781 -31.16 -8.78 30.09
CA ARG A 781 -31.72 -8.04 31.20
C ARG A 781 -32.40 -6.78 30.69
N VAL A 782 -33.70 -6.65 30.93
CA VAL A 782 -34.50 -5.48 30.53
C VAL A 782 -34.82 -4.66 31.77
N SER A 783 -34.43 -3.39 31.82
CA SER A 783 -34.77 -2.51 32.95
C SER A 783 -36.17 -1.93 32.80
N SER A 784 -36.90 -1.87 33.90
CA SER A 784 -38.23 -1.28 33.94
C SER A 784 -38.38 -0.52 35.25
N LEU A 785 -38.33 0.81 35.18
CA LEU A 785 -38.54 1.66 36.36
C LEU A 785 -40.01 1.68 36.82
N LEU A 786 -40.98 1.32 35.97
CA LEU A 786 -42.42 1.47 36.27
C LEU A 786 -43.36 0.42 35.62
N HIS A 787 -42.86 -0.62 34.93
CA HIS A 787 -43.66 -1.31 33.88
C HIS A 787 -43.66 -2.85 33.94
N SER A 788 -44.64 -3.44 33.23
CA SER A 788 -44.80 -4.89 33.07
C SER A 788 -44.32 -5.38 31.70
N VAL A 789 -43.50 -6.42 31.64
CA VAL A 789 -43.24 -7.13 30.37
C VAL A 789 -44.39 -8.11 30.16
N THR A 790 -45.14 -7.98 29.06
CA THR A 790 -46.32 -8.83 28.79
C THR A 790 -46.23 -9.46 27.40
N SER A 791 -46.15 -10.80 27.41
CA SER A 791 -46.12 -11.71 26.25
C SER A 791 -44.90 -11.59 25.31
N CYS A 792 -44.28 -12.75 25.07
CA CYS A 792 -43.36 -12.98 23.95
C CYS A 792 -44.15 -13.69 22.84
N SER A 793 -43.70 -13.58 21.60
CA SER A 793 -44.30 -14.23 20.42
C SER A 793 -44.39 -15.76 20.50
N SER A 794 -43.61 -16.37 21.38
CA SER A 794 -43.60 -17.81 21.62
C SER A 794 -43.81 -18.12 23.12
N ASP A 795 -44.56 -19.18 23.39
CA ASP A 795 -44.78 -19.72 24.75
C ASP A 795 -43.49 -20.28 25.39
N THR A 796 -42.37 -20.28 24.66
CA THR A 796 -41.08 -20.87 25.03
C THR A 796 -40.12 -19.89 25.72
N VAL A 797 -40.31 -18.56 25.59
CA VAL A 797 -39.38 -17.57 26.17
C VAL A 797 -39.56 -17.47 27.69
N SER A 798 -38.51 -17.78 28.45
CA SER A 798 -38.55 -17.69 29.91
C SER A 798 -38.22 -16.28 30.40
N VAL A 799 -39.20 -15.59 31.00
CA VAL A 799 -39.04 -14.26 31.60
C VAL A 799 -39.19 -14.33 33.12
N LYS A 800 -38.17 -13.86 33.86
CA LYS A 800 -38.20 -13.76 35.33
C LYS A 800 -38.02 -12.32 35.78
N LYS A 801 -38.88 -11.84 36.70
CA LYS A 801 -38.72 -10.53 37.33
C LYS A 801 -37.89 -10.64 38.61
N SER A 802 -36.91 -9.76 38.79
CA SER A 802 -36.17 -9.61 40.04
C SER A 802 -35.73 -8.14 40.23
N GLY A 803 -36.28 -7.46 41.23
CA GLY A 803 -36.11 -6.01 41.43
C GLY A 803 -36.70 -5.20 40.27
N ASP A 804 -35.96 -4.19 39.82
CA ASP A 804 -36.33 -3.28 38.71
C ASP A 804 -36.00 -3.86 37.32
N TYR A 805 -35.75 -5.18 37.23
CA TYR A 805 -35.31 -5.84 36.01
C TYR A 805 -36.11 -7.11 35.69
N TYR A 806 -36.28 -7.34 34.39
CA TYR A 806 -36.71 -8.61 33.82
C TYR A 806 -35.51 -9.32 33.19
N TYR A 807 -35.43 -10.63 33.38
CA TYR A 807 -34.35 -11.49 32.90
C TYR A 807 -34.95 -12.49 31.93
N ILE A 808 -34.46 -12.46 30.69
CA ILE A 808 -34.84 -13.34 29.60
C ILE A 808 -33.70 -14.33 29.39
N ASP A 809 -33.99 -15.63 29.45
CA ASP A 809 -32.99 -16.67 29.24
C ASP A 809 -32.63 -16.78 27.75
N LYS A 810 -31.34 -16.57 27.42
CA LYS A 810 -30.85 -16.62 26.02
C LYS A 810 -31.11 -17.97 25.35
N SER A 811 -31.04 -19.06 26.11
CA SER A 811 -31.23 -20.43 25.58
C SER A 811 -32.65 -20.72 25.08
N THR A 812 -33.59 -19.82 25.38
CA THR A 812 -35.00 -19.97 25.03
C THR A 812 -35.44 -19.15 23.81
N LEU A 813 -34.51 -18.41 23.20
CA LEU A 813 -34.78 -17.55 22.05
C LEU A 813 -34.66 -18.32 20.73
N ASN A 814 -35.61 -18.10 19.82
CA ASN A 814 -35.59 -18.57 18.43
C ASN A 814 -35.48 -17.41 17.44
N ASP A 815 -35.18 -17.75 16.19
CA ASP A 815 -35.25 -16.82 15.06
C ASP A 815 -36.67 -16.22 14.97
N ASP A 816 -36.75 -14.88 14.92
CA ASP A 816 -37.98 -14.06 14.86
C ASP A 816 -38.77 -13.88 16.17
N ASP A 817 -38.20 -14.24 17.34
CA ASP A 817 -38.85 -13.91 18.62
C ASP A 817 -38.90 -12.39 18.85
N PHE A 818 -40.07 -11.88 19.24
CA PHE A 818 -40.25 -10.51 19.69
C PHE A 818 -40.79 -10.46 21.12
N VAL A 819 -40.30 -9.47 21.88
CA VAL A 819 -40.71 -9.23 23.27
C VAL A 819 -41.52 -7.95 23.29
N LEU A 820 -42.80 -8.06 23.63
CA LEU A 820 -43.65 -6.90 23.80
C LEU A 820 -43.50 -6.37 25.23
N VAL A 821 -43.25 -5.06 25.35
CA VAL A 821 -43.15 -4.39 26.65
C VAL A 821 -44.30 -3.39 26.75
N ASN A 822 -45.37 -3.78 27.46
CA ASN A 822 -46.50 -2.90 27.69
C ASN A 822 -46.23 -1.90 28.82
N ILE A 823 -46.53 -0.65 28.53
CA ILE A 823 -46.24 0.48 29.40
C ILE A 823 -47.58 1.13 29.77
N ASP A 824 -48.07 0.82 30.97
CA ASP A 824 -49.28 1.45 31.51
C ASP A 824 -48.96 2.89 31.94
N TYR A 825 -49.34 3.88 31.10
CA TYR A 825 -49.23 5.31 31.43
C TYR A 825 -50.33 5.70 32.44
N LYS A 826 -49.98 5.86 33.71
CA LYS A 826 -50.80 6.58 34.70
C LYS A 826 -49.92 7.44 35.60
N ASP A 827 -49.42 8.54 35.07
CA ASP A 827 -49.17 9.74 35.87
C ASP A 827 -49.93 10.90 35.25
N SER A 828 -50.92 11.43 35.96
CA SER A 828 -51.87 12.43 35.46
C SER A 828 -51.33 13.87 35.52
N ASN A 829 -50.07 14.08 35.91
CA ASN A 829 -49.48 15.41 36.18
C ASN A 829 -48.13 15.68 35.48
N ASN A 830 -47.70 14.91 34.47
CA ASN A 830 -46.35 15.08 33.93
C ASN A 830 -46.27 16.02 32.72
N ASP A 831 -45.96 17.28 33.00
CA ASP A 831 -45.66 18.35 32.03
C ASP A 831 -44.33 18.10 31.26
N TYR A 832 -43.61 17.01 31.54
CA TYR A 832 -42.28 16.71 30.99
C TYR A 832 -42.14 15.23 30.57
N ASN A 833 -41.50 14.99 29.43
CA ASN A 833 -41.12 13.65 28.96
C ASN A 833 -39.60 13.51 28.96
N TYR A 834 -39.07 12.37 29.41
CA TYR A 834 -37.63 12.11 29.55
C TYR A 834 -37.21 10.81 28.86
N THR A 835 -35.95 10.76 28.41
CA THR A 835 -35.20 9.53 28.12
C THR A 835 -33.99 9.39 29.05
N VAL A 836 -33.33 8.24 29.04
CA VAL A 836 -32.16 7.92 29.87
C VAL A 836 -30.90 7.92 29.02
N ASP A 837 -29.88 8.67 29.46
CA ASP A 837 -28.51 8.56 28.94
C ASP A 837 -27.96 7.18 29.29
N LEU A 838 -27.58 6.39 28.27
CA LEU A 838 -27.16 5.00 28.46
C LEU A 838 -25.74 4.89 29.05
N SER A 839 -24.93 5.92 28.88
CA SER A 839 -23.54 5.94 29.33
C SER A 839 -23.45 6.12 30.85
N ASP A 840 -24.26 7.03 31.40
CA ASP A 840 -24.15 7.46 32.80
C ASP A 840 -25.46 7.36 33.61
N LYS A 841 -26.55 6.92 32.97
CA LYS A 841 -27.90 6.73 33.54
C LYS A 841 -28.61 8.03 33.95
N SER A 842 -28.10 9.20 33.56
CA SER A 842 -28.78 10.48 33.74
C SER A 842 -30.02 10.59 32.85
N LEU A 843 -30.82 11.64 33.05
CA LEU A 843 -32.00 11.92 32.24
C LEU A 843 -31.71 12.98 31.18
N ILE A 844 -32.30 12.76 30.01
CA ILE A 844 -32.37 13.71 28.91
C ILE A 844 -33.83 14.11 28.76
N LEU A 845 -34.14 15.39 28.86
CA LEU A 845 -35.51 15.87 28.67
C LEU A 845 -35.82 15.93 27.17
N ILE A 846 -36.88 15.25 26.72
CA ILE A 846 -37.21 15.08 25.29
C ILE A 846 -38.40 15.93 24.80
N SER A 847 -39.34 16.28 25.68
CA SER A 847 -40.41 17.23 25.35
C SER A 847 -41.13 17.74 26.59
N ILE A 848 -41.83 18.87 26.42
CA ILE A 848 -42.59 19.56 27.47
C ILE A 848 -44.06 19.61 27.05
N ASN A 849 -44.94 18.99 27.83
CA ASN A 849 -46.37 18.91 27.57
C ASN A 849 -47.08 20.11 28.23
N TYR A 850 -47.25 21.21 27.49
CA TYR A 850 -48.13 22.36 27.83
C TYR A 850 -47.69 23.24 29.03
N THR A 851 -47.46 24.54 28.78
CA THR A 851 -47.12 25.51 29.84
C THR A 851 -48.03 26.75 29.77
N VAL A 852 -48.94 26.94 30.73
CA VAL A 852 -49.73 28.19 30.93
C VAL A 852 -49.01 29.21 31.82
N SER A 853 -47.78 28.91 32.24
CA SER A 853 -46.99 29.73 33.17
C SER A 853 -46.10 30.74 32.44
N GLU A 854 -45.97 31.95 33.00
CA GLU A 854 -44.98 32.93 32.55
C GLU A 854 -43.53 32.53 32.92
N THR A 855 -43.36 31.56 33.84
CA THR A 855 -42.07 30.99 34.23
C THR A 855 -42.00 29.51 33.87
N LEU A 856 -40.99 29.14 33.07
CA LEU A 856 -40.65 27.77 32.71
C LEU A 856 -39.34 27.36 33.39
N GLU A 857 -39.44 26.48 34.38
CA GLU A 857 -38.30 25.90 35.08
C GLU A 857 -38.08 24.46 34.61
N ILE A 858 -36.87 24.14 34.14
CA ILE A 858 -36.50 22.77 33.81
C ILE A 858 -36.13 22.02 35.10
N PRO A 859 -36.78 20.89 35.43
CA PRO A 859 -36.50 20.16 36.67
C PRO A 859 -35.05 19.67 36.72
N SER A 860 -34.37 19.88 37.85
CA SER A 860 -33.00 19.39 38.06
C SER A 860 -32.94 17.87 38.25
N THR A 861 -34.02 17.28 38.76
CA THR A 861 -34.15 15.84 38.95
C THR A 861 -35.55 15.35 38.64
N TYR A 862 -35.64 14.11 38.21
CA TYR A 862 -36.91 13.38 38.12
C TYR A 862 -36.67 11.94 38.57
N LEU A 863 -37.53 11.42 39.46
CA LEU A 863 -37.39 10.08 40.08
C LEU A 863 -35.99 9.78 40.65
N GLY A 864 -35.32 10.76 41.25
CA GLY A 864 -33.99 10.60 41.86
C GLY A 864 -32.82 10.57 40.88
N ARG A 865 -33.05 10.78 39.57
CA ARG A 865 -32.00 10.92 38.56
C ARG A 865 -31.83 12.38 38.16
N GLN A 866 -30.60 12.79 37.86
CA GLN A 866 -30.25 14.14 37.40
C GLN A 866 -30.67 14.34 35.95
N VAL A 867 -31.27 15.48 35.63
CA VAL A 867 -31.51 15.92 34.25
C VAL A 867 -30.25 16.64 33.76
N LYS A 868 -29.47 15.99 32.90
CA LYS A 868 -28.16 16.47 32.46
C LYS A 868 -28.15 17.06 31.05
N ASN A 869 -29.06 16.61 30.18
CA ASN A 869 -29.11 17.05 28.78
C ASN A 869 -30.55 17.37 28.34
N LEU A 870 -30.69 18.14 27.26
CA LEU A 870 -31.95 18.46 26.59
C LEU A 870 -31.92 17.92 25.16
N SER A 871 -33.03 17.38 24.66
CA SER A 871 -33.11 16.96 23.26
C SER A 871 -33.10 18.15 22.30
N SER A 872 -32.58 17.92 21.10
CA SER A 872 -32.67 18.88 20.00
C SER A 872 -34.12 19.35 19.80
N SER A 873 -34.34 20.64 19.57
CA SER A 873 -35.67 21.20 19.27
C SER A 873 -36.72 21.11 20.39
N ILE A 874 -36.31 20.92 21.66
CA ILE A 874 -37.24 20.84 22.79
C ILE A 874 -38.22 22.02 22.87
N PHE A 875 -37.78 23.25 22.54
CA PHE A 875 -38.62 24.45 22.51
C PHE A 875 -39.26 24.74 21.14
N VAL A 876 -39.02 23.90 20.12
CA VAL A 876 -39.70 24.03 18.81
C VAL A 876 -41.11 23.45 18.86
N THR A 877 -41.29 22.36 19.62
CA THR A 877 -42.57 21.63 19.73
C THR A 877 -43.42 22.05 20.93
N THR A 878 -42.83 22.82 21.86
CA THR A 878 -43.48 23.34 23.06
C THR A 878 -44.10 24.71 22.77
N ASP A 879 -45.34 24.96 23.20
CA ASP A 879 -45.95 26.30 23.12
C ASP A 879 -45.29 27.23 24.15
N THR A 880 -44.34 28.05 23.70
CA THR A 880 -43.62 29.02 24.54
C THR A 880 -44.21 30.43 24.46
N SER A 881 -45.43 30.61 23.92
CA SER A 881 -46.02 31.93 23.62
C SER A 881 -46.27 32.82 24.84
N ASN A 882 -46.29 32.26 26.06
CA ASN A 882 -46.47 32.99 27.31
C ASN A 882 -45.21 33.03 28.19
N VAL A 883 -44.12 32.38 27.79
CA VAL A 883 -42.92 32.24 28.64
C VAL A 883 -42.14 33.55 28.65
N LYS A 884 -42.04 34.17 29.83
CA LYS A 884 -41.24 35.38 30.10
C LYS A 884 -39.95 35.07 30.85
N THR A 885 -39.91 33.98 31.62
CA THR A 885 -38.73 33.55 32.37
C THR A 885 -38.40 32.09 32.08
N LEU A 886 -37.14 31.80 31.71
CA LEU A 886 -36.61 30.45 31.49
C LEU A 886 -35.48 30.17 32.48
N ILE A 887 -35.62 29.08 33.25
CA ILE A 887 -34.62 28.64 34.24
C ILE A 887 -34.05 27.28 33.82
N LEU A 888 -32.77 27.27 33.49
CA LEU A 888 -31.98 26.07 33.22
C LEU A 888 -31.25 25.65 34.51
N PRO A 889 -31.42 24.42 35.02
CA PRO A 889 -30.95 24.02 36.34
C PRO A 889 -29.44 23.75 36.38
N ASP A 890 -28.87 23.78 37.58
CA ASP A 890 -27.47 23.44 37.86
C ASP A 890 -27.10 21.98 37.48
N SER A 891 -28.09 21.10 37.32
CA SER A 891 -27.85 19.71 36.90
C SER A 891 -27.55 19.57 35.41
N LEU A 892 -27.91 20.57 34.60
CA LEU A 892 -27.75 20.53 33.14
C LEU A 892 -26.28 20.75 32.78
N THR A 893 -25.67 19.81 32.07
CA THR A 893 -24.23 19.82 31.75
C THR A 893 -23.92 20.28 30.34
N THR A 894 -24.87 20.20 29.41
CA THR A 894 -24.66 20.58 28.01
C THR A 894 -25.85 21.35 27.44
N LEU A 895 -25.58 22.18 26.43
CA LEU A 895 -26.53 22.88 25.58
C LEU A 895 -26.11 22.73 24.12
N ASP A 896 -27.08 22.53 23.23
CA ASP A 896 -26.94 22.46 21.78
C ASP A 896 -27.68 23.65 21.11
N ASN A 897 -27.17 24.11 19.97
CA ASN A 897 -27.69 25.26 19.21
C ASN A 897 -29.13 25.04 18.71
N THR A 898 -29.57 23.78 18.61
CA THR A 898 -30.93 23.43 18.19
C THR A 898 -31.93 23.40 19.35
N ASN A 899 -31.50 23.49 20.62
CA ASN A 899 -32.42 23.37 21.75
C ASN A 899 -33.41 24.53 21.79
N ILE A 900 -33.01 25.76 21.40
CA ILE A 900 -33.82 26.98 21.55
C ILE A 900 -34.15 27.59 20.17
N LYS A 901 -35.43 27.53 19.77
CA LYS A 901 -35.99 28.51 18.82
C LYS A 901 -36.14 29.84 19.56
N PRO A 902 -35.99 31.02 18.92
CA PRO A 902 -36.16 32.30 19.60
C PRO A 902 -37.50 32.36 20.35
N ILE A 903 -37.43 32.37 21.67
CA ILE A 903 -38.58 32.61 22.54
C ILE A 903 -38.77 34.12 22.57
N TYR A 904 -39.47 34.66 21.57
CA TYR A 904 -39.60 36.11 21.37
C TYR A 904 -40.26 36.85 22.54
N THR A 905 -40.92 36.15 23.46
CA THR A 905 -41.53 36.69 24.69
C THR A 905 -40.61 36.66 25.90
N LEU A 906 -39.44 36.05 25.80
CA LEU A 906 -38.55 35.86 26.94
C LEU A 906 -37.96 37.19 27.39
N GLU A 907 -38.15 37.52 28.67
CA GLU A 907 -37.61 38.71 29.35
C GLU A 907 -36.41 38.36 30.23
N ASN A 908 -36.39 37.15 30.81
CA ASN A 908 -35.40 36.72 31.79
C ASN A 908 -34.88 35.30 31.49
N LEU A 909 -33.56 35.15 31.40
CA LEU A 909 -32.88 33.87 31.18
C LEU A 909 -31.89 33.57 32.32
N VAL A 910 -32.06 32.42 32.97
CA VAL A 910 -31.15 31.93 34.02
C VAL A 910 -30.46 30.65 33.55
N ILE A 911 -29.14 30.73 33.38
CA ILE A 911 -28.27 29.62 32.99
C ILE A 911 -27.64 29.03 34.26
N GLY A 912 -27.91 27.76 34.55
CA GLY A 912 -27.40 27.06 35.73
C GLY A 912 -25.90 26.82 35.72
N ASN A 913 -25.35 26.50 36.89
CA ASN A 913 -23.91 26.28 37.09
C ASN A 913 -23.38 24.98 36.45
N GLY A 914 -24.22 24.07 35.97
CA GLY A 914 -23.74 22.84 35.33
C GLY A 914 -23.21 23.06 33.90
N ILE A 915 -23.60 24.18 33.27
CA ILE A 915 -23.35 24.47 31.86
C ILE A 915 -21.96 25.09 31.69
N THR A 916 -21.12 24.47 30.87
CA THR A 916 -19.75 24.93 30.60
C THR A 916 -19.60 25.71 29.30
N GLU A 917 -20.54 25.59 28.38
CA GLU A 917 -20.51 26.25 27.07
C GLU A 917 -21.92 26.70 26.67
N ILE A 918 -22.02 27.94 26.18
CA ILE A 918 -23.20 28.48 25.51
C ILE A 918 -22.96 28.32 24.01
N PRO A 919 -23.80 27.57 23.28
CA PRO A 919 -23.55 27.25 21.87
C PRO A 919 -23.82 28.45 20.96
N ASP A 920 -23.42 28.31 19.70
CA ASP A 920 -23.64 29.32 18.66
C ASP A 920 -25.13 29.61 18.47
N SER A 921 -25.49 30.88 18.25
CA SER A 921 -26.86 31.36 18.00
C SER A 921 -27.90 31.03 19.09
N PHE A 922 -27.46 30.65 20.30
CA PHE A 922 -28.31 30.12 21.38
C PHE A 922 -29.57 30.96 21.72
N ALA A 923 -29.43 32.28 21.80
CA ALA A 923 -30.49 33.21 22.16
C ALA A 923 -30.54 34.41 21.18
N ASN A 924 -30.21 34.19 19.91
CA ASN A 924 -30.20 35.27 18.93
C ASN A 924 -31.61 35.84 18.65
N TYR A 925 -31.68 37.14 18.37
CA TYR A 925 -32.87 37.93 18.06
C TYR A 925 -34.01 37.82 19.09
N MET A 926 -33.70 37.53 20.35
CA MET A 926 -34.67 37.61 21.45
C MET A 926 -34.87 39.08 21.86
N ASN A 927 -35.65 39.81 21.06
CA ASN A 927 -35.85 41.27 21.19
C ASN A 927 -36.44 41.73 22.53
N ASN A 928 -37.06 40.83 23.30
CA ASN A 928 -37.62 41.13 24.64
C ASN A 928 -36.70 40.75 25.80
N LEU A 929 -35.56 40.11 25.54
CA LEU A 929 -34.66 39.64 26.59
C LEU A 929 -33.99 40.83 27.28
N GLU A 930 -34.31 41.04 28.55
CA GLU A 930 -33.80 42.15 29.36
C GLU A 930 -32.66 41.71 30.27
N ASN A 931 -32.76 40.50 30.84
CA ASN A 931 -31.84 40.01 31.86
C ASN A 931 -31.32 38.61 31.53
N VAL A 932 -29.99 38.46 31.51
CA VAL A 932 -29.30 37.17 31.38
C VAL A 932 -28.40 36.95 32.58
N LYS A 933 -28.63 35.85 33.31
CA LYS A 933 -27.75 35.39 34.39
C LYS A 933 -26.96 34.17 33.94
N LEU A 934 -25.65 34.35 33.77
CA LEU A 934 -24.71 33.27 33.44
C LEU A 934 -24.36 32.43 34.66
N GLY A 935 -24.21 31.12 34.46
CA GLY A 935 -23.71 30.20 35.48
C GLY A 935 -22.23 30.43 35.75
N ASN A 936 -21.77 30.11 36.96
CA ASN A 936 -20.40 30.36 37.40
C ASN A 936 -19.35 29.42 36.78
N ASN A 937 -19.76 28.44 35.97
CA ASN A 937 -18.87 27.48 35.32
C ASN A 937 -18.86 27.63 33.79
N VAL A 938 -19.54 28.64 33.22
CA VAL A 938 -19.51 28.89 31.78
C VAL A 938 -18.08 29.30 31.39
N THR A 939 -17.48 28.53 30.49
CA THR A 939 -16.12 28.72 29.95
C THR A 939 -16.11 29.28 28.53
N LYS A 940 -17.20 29.13 27.78
CA LYS A 940 -17.29 29.61 26.40
C LYS A 940 -18.67 30.18 26.07
N ILE A 941 -18.68 31.28 25.32
CA ILE A 941 -19.86 31.90 24.74
C ILE A 941 -19.70 31.86 23.21
N GLY A 942 -20.55 31.09 22.53
CA GLY A 942 -20.46 30.79 21.10
C GLY A 942 -20.80 31.97 20.19
N LYS A 943 -20.59 31.73 18.90
CA LYS A 943 -20.77 32.72 17.83
C LYS A 943 -22.24 33.13 17.73
N ASP A 944 -22.52 34.42 17.62
CA ASP A 944 -23.89 34.97 17.55
C ASP A 944 -24.79 34.62 18.76
N ALA A 945 -24.26 34.14 19.89
CA ALA A 945 -25.05 33.55 20.98
C ALA A 945 -26.17 34.46 21.52
N PHE A 946 -25.97 35.77 21.59
CA PHE A 946 -26.96 36.78 22.01
C PHE A 946 -27.09 37.92 20.98
N CYS A 947 -26.77 37.62 19.71
CA CYS A 947 -26.87 38.56 18.59
C CYS A 947 -28.30 39.13 18.49
N GLY A 948 -28.44 40.45 18.38
CA GLY A 948 -29.74 41.13 18.18
C GLY A 948 -30.64 41.22 19.42
N CYS A 949 -30.16 40.92 20.63
CA CYS A 949 -30.92 41.11 21.87
C CYS A 949 -31.06 42.61 22.26
N ALA A 950 -31.88 43.35 21.51
CA ALA A 950 -31.97 44.81 21.60
C ALA A 950 -32.45 45.37 22.96
N ARG A 951 -33.05 44.56 23.84
CA ARG A 951 -33.47 44.99 25.19
C ARG A 951 -32.52 44.53 26.30
N LEU A 952 -31.45 43.81 25.97
CA LEU A 952 -30.43 43.42 26.93
C LEU A 952 -29.57 44.64 27.25
N THR A 953 -29.76 45.20 28.44
CA THR A 953 -29.14 46.49 28.86
C THR A 953 -27.94 46.32 29.78
N GLU A 954 -27.69 45.11 30.28
CA GLU A 954 -26.49 44.75 31.01
C GLU A 954 -26.17 43.26 30.84
N ILE A 955 -24.87 42.93 30.90
CA ILE A 955 -24.42 41.56 31.10
C ILE A 955 -23.11 41.55 31.90
N LYS A 956 -22.99 40.59 32.81
CA LYS A 956 -21.76 40.32 33.57
C LYS A 956 -21.15 39.02 33.05
N VAL A 957 -19.99 39.12 32.39
CA VAL A 957 -19.22 37.96 31.94
C VAL A 957 -18.36 37.47 33.11
N PRO A 958 -18.61 36.28 33.69
CA PRO A 958 -17.91 35.83 34.88
C PRO A 958 -16.45 35.45 34.60
N ASP A 959 -15.64 35.41 35.66
CA ASP A 959 -14.22 34.96 35.63
C ASP A 959 -14.03 33.52 35.10
N SER A 960 -15.10 32.73 35.00
CA SER A 960 -15.02 31.37 34.44
C SER A 960 -14.90 31.35 32.91
N VAL A 961 -15.31 32.42 32.22
CA VAL A 961 -15.30 32.48 30.75
C VAL A 961 -13.88 32.64 30.23
N LYS A 962 -13.53 31.82 29.25
CA LYS A 962 -12.25 31.82 28.51
C LYS A 962 -12.42 32.31 27.08
N TYR A 963 -13.49 31.91 26.41
CA TYR A 963 -13.72 32.20 24.99
C TYR A 963 -15.05 32.91 24.78
N ILE A 964 -15.04 34.01 24.04
CA ILE A 964 -16.23 34.71 23.54
C ILE A 964 -16.04 34.78 22.02
N ASP A 965 -16.86 34.08 21.26
CA ASP A 965 -16.67 33.97 19.80
C ASP A 965 -17.29 35.17 19.04
N ASP A 966 -17.10 35.19 17.72
CA ASP A 966 -17.51 36.30 16.84
C ASP A 966 -18.98 36.69 17.04
N TYR A 967 -19.27 37.99 16.98
CA TYR A 967 -20.63 38.53 17.01
C TYR A 967 -21.49 38.14 18.23
N ALA A 968 -20.91 37.58 19.30
CA ALA A 968 -21.67 37.00 20.42
C ALA A 968 -22.71 37.96 21.05
N PHE A 969 -22.44 39.27 21.08
CA PHE A 969 -23.37 40.30 21.61
C PHE A 969 -23.60 41.47 20.64
N ILE A 970 -23.44 41.26 19.34
CA ILE A 970 -23.75 42.30 18.36
C ILE A 970 -25.23 42.73 18.47
N GLY A 971 -25.50 44.04 18.39
CA GLY A 971 -26.87 44.57 18.45
C GLY A 971 -27.52 44.57 19.84
N CYS A 972 -26.78 44.27 20.91
CA CYS A 972 -27.24 44.50 22.29
C CYS A 972 -27.17 45.99 22.69
N SER A 973 -27.99 46.42 23.65
CA SER A 973 -28.17 47.83 24.01
C SER A 973 -27.32 48.32 25.20
N PHE A 974 -26.51 47.46 25.82
CA PHE A 974 -25.58 47.91 26.84
C PHE A 974 -24.48 48.77 26.24
N ASN A 975 -24.19 49.91 26.85
CA ASN A 975 -23.06 50.77 26.47
C ASN A 975 -21.76 50.44 27.25
N LYS A 976 -21.85 49.47 28.15
CA LYS A 976 -20.75 49.05 29.02
C LYS A 976 -20.87 47.58 29.36
N VAL A 977 -19.74 46.86 29.32
CA VAL A 977 -19.66 45.46 29.73
C VAL A 977 -18.55 45.23 30.74
N LEU A 978 -18.81 44.37 31.72
CA LEU A 978 -17.79 43.84 32.63
C LEU A 978 -17.30 42.49 32.12
N ILE A 979 -16.02 42.40 31.77
CA ILE A 979 -15.37 41.18 31.28
C ILE A 979 -14.49 40.57 32.37
N GLY A 980 -14.70 39.28 32.66
CA GLY A 980 -13.95 38.50 33.63
C GLY A 980 -12.45 38.41 33.32
N LYS A 981 -11.62 38.23 34.35
CA LYS A 981 -10.15 38.33 34.24
C LYS A 981 -9.49 37.18 33.46
N ASN A 982 -10.18 36.06 33.30
CA ASN A 982 -9.62 34.85 32.67
C ASN A 982 -10.05 34.68 31.20
N VAL A 983 -10.68 35.70 30.59
CA VAL A 983 -11.02 35.64 29.16
C VAL A 983 -9.73 35.68 28.34
N GLU A 984 -9.51 34.60 27.57
CA GLU A 984 -8.34 34.35 26.73
C GLU A 984 -8.57 34.83 25.28
N TYR A 985 -9.82 34.83 24.82
CA TYR A 985 -10.19 35.21 23.45
C TYR A 985 -11.54 35.93 23.37
N ILE A 986 -11.60 36.95 22.53
CA ILE A 986 -12.82 37.67 22.14
C ILE A 986 -12.79 37.77 20.61
N GLY A 987 -13.81 37.22 19.96
CA GLY A 987 -13.96 37.16 18.51
C GLY A 987 -14.39 38.49 17.88
N ASP A 988 -14.38 38.53 16.56
CA ASP A 988 -14.59 39.76 15.80
C ASP A 988 -15.98 40.35 16.07
N GLU A 989 -16.03 41.66 16.31
CA GLU A 989 -17.27 42.44 16.52
C GLU A 989 -18.20 41.89 17.63
N ALA A 990 -17.68 41.07 18.56
CA ALA A 990 -18.44 40.48 19.66
C ALA A 990 -19.11 41.52 20.58
N PHE A 991 -18.53 42.71 20.77
CA PHE A 991 -19.04 43.77 21.64
C PHE A 991 -18.95 45.16 21.02
N GLY A 992 -19.94 46.01 21.30
CA GLY A 992 -19.90 47.42 20.93
C GLY A 992 -20.37 47.74 19.52
N TYR A 993 -20.79 46.74 18.75
CA TYR A 993 -21.31 46.91 17.39
C TYR A 993 -22.85 46.80 17.36
N PHE A 994 -23.50 47.62 16.53
CA PHE A 994 -24.92 47.47 16.21
C PHE A 994 -25.11 46.57 14.99
N ASP A 995 -26.10 45.67 15.07
CA ASP A 995 -26.50 44.81 13.95
C ASP A 995 -27.15 45.65 12.83
N TYR A 996 -26.59 45.59 11.62
CA TYR A 996 -27.06 46.27 10.40
C TYR A 996 -28.05 45.43 9.56
N ILE A 997 -28.69 44.38 10.11
CA ILE A 997 -29.60 43.49 9.35
C ILE A 997 -31.01 44.10 9.07
N LEU A 998 -31.09 45.36 8.62
CA LEU A 998 -32.35 45.94 8.12
C LEU A 998 -32.33 46.64 6.75
N SER A 999 -31.23 46.67 5.99
CA SER A 999 -31.35 47.06 4.57
C SER A 999 -30.27 46.52 3.62
N ASN A 1000 -30.71 46.00 2.47
CA ASN A 1000 -29.95 45.29 1.42
C ASN A 1000 -28.86 46.11 0.67
N LYS A 1001 -27.98 46.84 1.35
CA LYS A 1001 -26.80 47.46 0.71
C LYS A 1001 -25.57 47.50 1.64
N GLY A 1002 -24.63 46.59 1.43
CA GLY A 1002 -23.23 46.68 1.89
C GLY A 1002 -23.04 46.51 3.40
N ASN A 1003 -22.67 45.30 3.83
CA ASN A 1003 -22.55 44.91 5.24
C ASN A 1003 -21.26 45.43 5.88
N SER A 1004 -21.34 46.49 6.67
CA SER A 1004 -20.37 46.75 7.73
C SER A 1004 -21.11 47.14 9.00
N ASN A 1005 -20.88 46.40 10.08
CA ASN A 1005 -21.48 46.67 11.39
C ASN A 1005 -20.88 47.97 11.96
N ILE A 1006 -21.69 48.73 12.71
CA ILE A 1006 -21.30 50.08 13.16
C ILE A 1006 -20.89 50.01 14.63
N LEU A 1007 -19.64 50.40 14.92
CA LEU A 1007 -19.13 50.53 16.28
C LEU A 1007 -19.79 51.72 17.00
N ASN A 1008 -20.24 51.52 18.23
CA ASN A 1008 -20.69 52.56 19.14
C ASN A 1008 -19.47 53.30 19.73
N PRO A 1009 -19.26 54.58 19.40
CA PRO A 1009 -18.07 55.33 19.83
C PRO A 1009 -18.02 55.58 21.35
N TYR A 1010 -19.13 55.38 22.06
CA TYR A 1010 -19.24 55.56 23.52
C TYR A 1010 -19.16 54.25 24.30
N TYR A 1011 -18.95 53.12 23.62
CA TYR A 1011 -18.91 51.83 24.27
C TYR A 1011 -17.70 51.72 25.21
N VAL A 1012 -17.92 51.14 26.39
CA VAL A 1012 -16.89 51.00 27.43
C VAL A 1012 -16.69 49.55 27.82
N ILE A 1013 -15.45 49.06 27.70
CA ILE A 1013 -15.07 47.76 28.23
C ILE A 1013 -14.40 47.95 29.58
N ASN A 1014 -15.03 47.39 30.62
CA ASN A 1014 -14.42 47.22 31.93
C ASN A 1014 -13.75 45.84 32.00
N GLY A 1015 -12.43 45.80 32.13
CA GLY A 1015 -11.69 44.55 32.20
C GLY A 1015 -10.37 44.71 32.96
N TYR A 1016 -9.50 43.72 32.84
CA TYR A 1016 -8.21 43.71 33.54
C TYR A 1016 -7.08 43.88 32.52
N SER A 1017 -6.08 44.72 32.79
CA SER A 1017 -4.89 44.84 31.93
C SER A 1017 -4.23 43.48 31.68
N SER A 1018 -3.61 43.33 30.51
CA SER A 1018 -2.98 42.11 29.97
C SER A 1018 -3.93 40.94 29.73
N THR A 1019 -5.22 41.22 29.48
CA THR A 1019 -6.22 40.20 29.10
C THR A 1019 -6.75 40.42 27.69
N ALA A 1020 -7.52 39.46 27.18
CA ALA A 1020 -8.18 39.60 25.89
C ALA A 1020 -9.12 40.81 25.82
N ALA A 1021 -9.68 41.27 26.94
CA ALA A 1021 -10.52 42.46 27.02
C ALA A 1021 -9.75 43.75 26.65
N GLU A 1022 -8.52 43.92 27.15
CA GLU A 1022 -7.68 45.08 26.81
C GLU A 1022 -7.26 45.01 25.33
N LYS A 1023 -6.87 43.82 24.87
CA LYS A 1023 -6.49 43.59 23.48
C LYS A 1023 -7.64 43.94 22.53
N TYR A 1024 -8.82 43.38 22.76
CA TYR A 1024 -10.01 43.62 21.95
C TYR A 1024 -10.42 45.10 21.95
N ALA A 1025 -10.40 45.76 23.12
CA ALA A 1025 -10.71 47.17 23.20
C ALA A 1025 -9.72 48.03 22.39
N LYS A 1026 -8.43 47.69 22.42
CA LYS A 1026 -7.39 48.39 21.65
C LYS A 1026 -7.51 48.17 20.15
N GLU A 1027 -7.79 46.93 19.73
CA GLU A 1027 -7.92 46.56 18.32
C GLU A 1027 -9.14 47.22 17.65
N ASN A 1028 -10.20 47.46 18.41
CA ASN A 1028 -11.45 48.07 17.92
C ASN A 1028 -11.62 49.53 18.34
N GLU A 1029 -10.59 50.19 18.87
CA GLU A 1029 -10.63 51.60 19.31
C GLU A 1029 -11.72 51.93 20.37
N ILE A 1030 -12.06 50.94 21.21
CA ILE A 1030 -13.07 51.04 22.27
C ILE A 1030 -12.42 51.56 23.56
N LYS A 1031 -13.15 52.39 24.32
CA LYS A 1031 -12.68 52.87 25.63
C LYS A 1031 -12.53 51.71 26.62
N PHE A 1032 -11.31 51.48 27.09
CA PHE A 1032 -10.99 50.48 28.11
C PHE A 1032 -10.83 51.12 29.50
N ILE A 1033 -11.45 50.52 30.52
CA ILE A 1033 -11.24 50.86 31.93
C ILE A 1033 -10.58 49.66 32.61
N ASP A 1034 -9.32 49.84 33.02
CA ASP A 1034 -8.56 48.84 33.77
C ASP A 1034 -9.01 48.77 35.24
N LEU A 1035 -9.48 47.59 35.63
CA LEU A 1035 -9.92 47.29 36.99
C LEU A 1035 -8.78 46.88 37.92
N ASN A 1036 -7.57 46.57 37.43
CA ASN A 1036 -6.42 46.25 38.28
C ASN A 1036 -6.01 47.39 39.23
N ASN A 1037 -6.37 48.64 38.88
CA ASN A 1037 -5.97 49.85 39.58
C ASN A 1037 -7.10 50.52 40.38
N GLN A 1038 -8.21 49.81 40.61
CA GLN A 1038 -9.36 50.27 41.41
C GLN A 1038 -9.41 49.53 42.76
N PRO A 1039 -9.76 50.18 43.89
CA PRO A 1039 -9.85 49.51 45.19
C PRO A 1039 -10.95 48.43 45.21
N ALA A 1040 -10.63 47.29 45.80
CA ALA A 1040 -11.35 46.01 45.71
C ALA A 1040 -12.73 45.94 46.40
N ASP A 1041 -13.41 47.06 46.66
CA ASP A 1041 -14.71 47.04 47.33
C ASP A 1041 -15.54 48.25 46.90
N THR A 1042 -16.28 48.11 45.80
CA THR A 1042 -17.52 48.85 45.58
C THR A 1042 -18.36 48.09 44.56
N GLU A 1043 -19.53 47.60 44.97
CA GLU A 1043 -20.67 47.46 44.07
C GLU A 1043 -20.95 48.86 43.49
N GLN A 1044 -20.27 49.22 42.39
CA GLN A 1044 -20.55 50.47 41.69
C GLN A 1044 -21.82 50.26 40.86
N THR A 1045 -22.96 50.62 41.44
CA THR A 1045 -24.12 51.08 40.66
C THR A 1045 -23.69 52.31 39.88
N TYR A 1046 -23.49 52.13 38.57
CA TYR A 1046 -23.27 53.25 37.65
C TYR A 1046 -24.64 53.80 37.27
N THR A 1047 -24.93 55.03 37.67
CA THR A 1047 -26.16 55.72 37.27
C THR A 1047 -26.11 55.98 35.77
N TYR A 1048 -27.12 55.47 35.07
CA TYR A 1048 -27.36 55.61 33.63
C TYR A 1048 -27.30 57.06 33.16
N ILE A 1049 -26.62 57.29 32.04
CA ILE A 1049 -27.04 58.34 31.10
C ILE A 1049 -28.03 57.63 30.17
N ASN A 1050 -29.31 57.72 30.52
CA ASN A 1050 -30.40 57.19 29.71
C ASN A 1050 -30.62 58.09 28.50
N ASP A 1051 -30.92 57.44 27.39
CA ASP A 1051 -31.52 57.94 26.15
C ASP A 1051 -30.57 58.64 25.17
N LEU A 1052 -30.13 57.88 24.15
CA LEU A 1052 -29.82 58.47 22.84
C LEU A 1052 -31.09 59.17 22.34
N VAL A 1053 -31.07 60.49 22.28
CA VAL A 1053 -32.25 61.29 21.92
C VAL A 1053 -32.24 61.53 20.42
N ALA A 1054 -33.24 61.00 19.71
CA ALA A 1054 -33.43 61.26 18.29
C ALA A 1054 -33.54 62.78 18.04
N GLY A 1055 -32.59 63.35 17.29
CA GLY A 1055 -32.43 64.79 17.06
C GLY A 1055 -31.15 65.39 17.64
N ASP A 1056 -30.42 64.68 18.52
CA ASP A 1056 -29.11 65.07 19.06
C ASP A 1056 -28.00 64.61 18.10
N ILE A 1057 -27.58 65.52 17.23
CA ILE A 1057 -26.67 65.25 16.10
C ILE A 1057 -25.25 65.67 16.45
N ASN A 1058 -25.08 66.62 17.37
CA ASN A 1058 -23.78 67.00 17.89
C ASN A 1058 -23.29 66.07 19.02
N LEU A 1059 -24.17 65.19 19.50
CA LEU A 1059 -23.93 64.14 20.48
C LEU A 1059 -23.53 64.69 21.86
N ASP A 1060 -24.10 65.84 22.24
CA ASP A 1060 -23.91 66.49 23.54
C ASP A 1060 -24.99 66.14 24.58
N ASN A 1061 -25.91 65.25 24.19
CA ASN A 1061 -27.02 64.75 25.00
C ASN A 1061 -28.10 65.81 25.30
N LYS A 1062 -28.16 66.87 24.49
CA LYS A 1062 -29.23 67.88 24.47
C LYS A 1062 -29.69 68.07 23.02
N ILE A 1063 -30.99 68.24 22.82
CA ILE A 1063 -31.51 68.73 21.54
C ILE A 1063 -31.65 70.24 21.66
N ASP A 1064 -30.69 70.98 21.11
CA ASP A 1064 -30.70 72.44 21.16
C ASP A 1064 -30.26 73.10 19.84
N VAL A 1065 -30.01 74.41 19.88
CA VAL A 1065 -29.65 75.18 18.68
C VAL A 1065 -28.29 74.77 18.11
N ASN A 1066 -27.43 74.14 18.90
CA ASN A 1066 -26.11 73.69 18.47
C ASN A 1066 -26.20 72.48 17.54
N ASP A 1067 -27.14 71.56 17.74
CA ASP A 1067 -27.44 70.46 16.79
C ASP A 1067 -27.84 70.97 15.43
N VAL A 1068 -28.68 72.01 15.42
CA VAL A 1068 -29.13 72.62 14.17
C VAL A 1068 -28.07 73.50 13.54
N THR A 1069 -27.21 74.13 14.33
CA THR A 1069 -26.02 74.80 13.80
C THR A 1069 -25.11 73.80 13.10
N LEU A 1070 -24.97 72.58 13.64
CA LEU A 1070 -24.18 71.51 13.05
C LEU A 1070 -24.82 70.95 11.75
N LEU A 1071 -26.14 70.77 11.72
CA LEU A 1071 -26.93 70.47 10.49
C LEU A 1071 -26.86 71.56 9.42
N GLN A 1072 -26.88 72.83 9.82
CA GLN A 1072 -26.75 73.96 8.92
C GLN A 1072 -25.34 74.04 8.34
N ASN A 1073 -24.33 73.82 9.17
CA ASN A 1073 -22.94 73.72 8.73
C ASN A 1073 -22.76 72.55 7.76
N TYR A 1074 -23.36 71.39 8.04
CA TYR A 1074 -23.36 70.25 7.13
C TYR A 1074 -24.03 70.56 5.79
N SER A 1075 -25.23 71.16 5.82
CA SER A 1075 -26.00 71.55 4.62
C SER A 1075 -25.32 72.66 3.80
N ALA A 1076 -24.48 73.49 4.43
CA ALA A 1076 -23.65 74.50 3.78
C ALA A 1076 -22.29 73.95 3.28
N GLY A 1077 -22.01 72.65 3.50
CA GLY A 1077 -20.74 72.00 3.14
C GLY A 1077 -19.55 72.33 4.06
N ASN A 1078 -19.82 72.90 5.24
CA ASN A 1078 -18.82 73.34 6.21
C ASN A 1078 -18.61 72.35 7.38
N ALA A 1079 -19.34 71.24 7.40
CA ALA A 1079 -19.17 70.14 8.34
C ALA A 1079 -19.52 68.81 7.65
N GLU A 1080 -18.98 67.69 8.13
CA GLU A 1080 -19.33 66.33 7.69
C GLU A 1080 -19.89 65.54 8.87
N PHE A 1081 -20.83 64.63 8.61
CA PHE A 1081 -21.42 63.74 9.62
C PHE A 1081 -20.85 62.35 9.50
N ASN A 1082 -20.54 61.73 10.64
CA ASN A 1082 -20.32 60.30 10.67
C ASN A 1082 -21.67 59.54 10.61
N ASP A 1083 -21.62 58.25 10.31
CA ASP A 1083 -22.82 57.43 10.11
C ASP A 1083 -23.73 57.38 11.36
N PHE A 1084 -23.15 57.55 12.55
CA PHE A 1084 -23.87 57.60 13.83
C PHE A 1084 -24.66 58.91 14.00
N GLN A 1085 -24.07 60.05 13.65
CA GLN A 1085 -24.72 61.37 13.65
C GLN A 1085 -25.82 61.47 12.59
N TYR A 1086 -25.60 60.81 11.44
CA TYR A 1086 -26.61 60.64 10.41
C TYR A 1086 -27.85 59.89 10.92
N LYS A 1087 -27.64 58.82 11.70
CA LYS A 1087 -28.71 57.99 12.24
C LYS A 1087 -29.54 58.73 13.31
N ASN A 1088 -28.92 59.54 14.14
CA ASN A 1088 -29.62 60.34 15.15
C ASN A 1088 -30.39 61.54 14.54
N SER A 1089 -30.20 61.89 13.27
CA SER A 1089 -30.84 63.06 12.64
C SER A 1089 -32.34 62.93 12.32
N ALA A 1090 -32.92 61.74 12.50
CA ALA A 1090 -34.35 61.42 12.42
C ALA A 1090 -35.16 62.12 11.30
N VAL A 1091 -34.88 61.76 10.03
CA VAL A 1091 -35.87 61.89 8.95
C VAL A 1091 -35.92 60.59 8.15
N THR A 1092 -36.67 59.61 8.65
CA THR A 1092 -36.99 58.42 7.87
C THR A 1092 -38.09 58.77 6.86
N HIS A 1093 -37.71 59.32 5.71
CA HIS A 1093 -38.28 59.07 4.37
C HIS A 1093 -37.52 59.94 3.34
N TYR A 1094 -37.09 59.31 2.23
CA TYR A 1094 -36.25 59.85 1.15
C TYR A 1094 -36.42 61.36 0.87
N ILE A 1095 -35.43 62.16 1.27
CA ILE A 1095 -35.19 63.49 0.72
C ILE A 1095 -33.80 63.48 0.08
N THR A 1096 -33.72 63.71 -1.22
CA THR A 1096 -32.47 63.67 -1.98
C THR A 1096 -31.59 64.93 -1.81
N SER A 1097 -32.04 65.94 -1.05
CA SER A 1097 -31.18 67.00 -0.49
C SER A 1097 -31.88 67.78 0.63
N ILE A 1098 -31.14 68.09 1.71
CA ILE A 1098 -31.61 68.93 2.83
C ILE A 1098 -31.32 70.41 2.47
N THR A 1099 -32.32 71.28 2.57
CA THR A 1099 -32.16 72.74 2.39
C THR A 1099 -32.39 73.49 3.70
N ILE A 1100 -31.89 74.72 3.84
CA ILE A 1100 -32.02 75.55 5.06
C ILE A 1100 -33.47 75.69 5.54
N ASN A 1101 -34.44 75.70 4.62
CA ASN A 1101 -35.86 75.80 4.96
C ASN A 1101 -36.42 74.48 5.55
N ASN A 1102 -35.93 73.32 5.10
CA ASN A 1102 -36.30 72.02 5.66
C ASN A 1102 -35.77 71.87 7.09
N VAL A 1103 -34.55 72.34 7.36
CA VAL A 1103 -33.90 72.24 8.68
C VAL A 1103 -34.72 72.95 9.76
N THR A 1104 -35.31 74.10 9.44
CA THR A 1104 -36.09 74.89 10.41
C THR A 1104 -37.42 74.22 10.78
N GLU A 1105 -38.12 73.60 9.83
CA GLU A 1105 -39.39 72.91 10.09
C GLU A 1105 -39.19 71.53 10.73
N ILE A 1106 -38.12 70.80 10.39
CA ILE A 1106 -37.72 69.56 11.06
C ILE A 1106 -37.42 69.81 12.55
N GLN A 1107 -36.77 70.93 12.87
CA GLN A 1107 -36.47 71.30 14.25
C GLN A 1107 -37.74 71.64 15.07
N ARG A 1108 -38.75 72.25 14.45
CA ARG A 1108 -40.05 72.50 15.11
C ARG A 1108 -40.81 71.21 15.38
N TYR A 1109 -40.69 70.21 14.50
CA TYR A 1109 -41.28 68.89 14.69
C TYR A 1109 -40.59 68.11 15.82
N LEU A 1110 -39.25 68.03 15.80
CA LEU A 1110 -38.48 67.29 16.81
C LEU A 1110 -38.53 67.94 18.21
N SER A 1111 -38.73 69.25 18.31
CA SER A 1111 -38.95 69.95 19.59
C SER A 1111 -40.40 69.87 20.10
N GLY A 1112 -41.29 69.16 19.40
CA GLY A 1112 -42.71 69.02 19.76
C GLY A 1112 -43.55 70.29 19.56
N TYR A 1113 -43.04 71.27 18.80
CA TYR A 1113 -43.73 72.52 18.47
C TYR A 1113 -44.76 72.37 17.34
N ILE A 1114 -44.63 71.33 16.52
CA ILE A 1114 -45.61 70.86 15.53
C ILE A 1114 -45.66 69.32 15.57
N ASP A 1115 -46.86 68.74 15.44
CA ASP A 1115 -47.06 67.29 15.64
C ASP A 1115 -46.90 66.46 14.36
N THR A 1116 -46.83 67.10 13.19
CA THR A 1116 -46.73 66.44 11.87
C THR A 1116 -45.95 67.30 10.88
N LEU A 1117 -45.03 66.68 10.14
CA LEU A 1117 -44.21 67.32 9.11
C LEU A 1117 -44.76 66.94 7.71
N GLU A 1118 -45.42 67.86 7.00
CA GLU A 1118 -45.88 67.62 5.62
C GLU A 1118 -44.84 68.10 4.60
N ILE A 1119 -44.24 67.17 3.86
CA ILE A 1119 -43.30 67.49 2.77
C ILE A 1119 -43.98 67.16 1.44
N TYR A 1120 -44.26 68.18 0.63
CA TYR A 1120 -44.76 67.99 -0.74
C TYR A 1120 -43.60 67.66 -1.68
N SER A 1121 -43.60 66.45 -2.24
CA SER A 1121 -42.66 66.08 -3.31
C SER A 1121 -43.06 66.73 -4.64
N VAL A 1122 -42.16 67.47 -5.27
CA VAL A 1122 -42.23 67.75 -6.71
C VAL A 1122 -40.91 67.32 -7.36
N GLY A 1123 -40.98 66.25 -8.17
CA GLY A 1123 -39.98 65.88 -9.19
C GLY A 1123 -38.75 65.16 -8.68
#